data_AF-A0A445EVQ4-F1
#
_entry.id   AF-A0A445EVQ4-F1
#
_cell.length_a   1.000
_cell.length_b   1.000
_cell.length_c   1.000
_cell.angle_alpha   90.00
_cell.angle_beta   90.00
_cell.angle_gamma   90.00
#
_symmetry.space_group_name_H-M   'P 1'
#
loop_
_entity.id
_entity.type
_entity.pdbx_description
1 polymer ?
#
loop_
_entity_poly.entity_id
_entity_poly.type
_entity_poly.pdbx_seq_one_letter_code
_entity_poly.pdbx_strand_id
1 'polypeptide(L)'
;MSWFLNNPLSIVIRTGTVRGLAIGLGIAGLLLMVVCAVWLYRESVLKGRMWAGRDEEEQRQKEGRVFSGGRDGKVSKPMDVKLMANVSDCLDKYRVFGIEELVEATDAFSDSCLIQGSVYKGTIDGETYAIKKMKWNAYEELKILQKVNHGNLVKLEGFCIDSEEGNCYLVYEYVENGSLNWWLHEEEGKNKEKLNWKTRVRIGIDIANGLQYIHEHTRPRVVHKDIKSSNILLDSNMRAKIANFGLAKSGMNAITMHIVGTQGYIAPEYLADGVVSTKMDVFSFGVVLLELISGREAIDEEGNLLWMSAMKTFEGVSSDEEKGRRVREWMDKAMLRDTISMDSLLGVLGIAIACLHKEPSKRPSIVDVVYALCKSDDAGFETSEDGIGSPKVTARVFPIHDHHIRHSRTLIQSLKHIDDDSIATSLALSCQSMQEFRAGGLFINGGGNNHTASIFSLLLLDLILIIVVTRILRILFKPLKQPELGGIILGPSVLGRHGWFKRNVMPEAAEFLVNNLGIMGFMFFVFIYGVKCDPSLLKKSGKMHLYTALVGISIPSMLTFLVSLYMRKNMDKELSRIASLGVISAYFGITTFPVVHNILKELNLINSHVGRMALSMALIGDAIGTCSIVVFEAGKHGETGTKHAIWYTISLVLVLMFIMFCVRPMMMWIHKNTPEGHPVEQSYVVVILLGVFVLGFVTDMLGMAIANGPLWLGLVIPDGPPLGATIVEKSKTIMTDFLLPFSFLMVGTHTDVFAMSEIDWSHLEPLFFMVLTGYLTKFFSTWVATFYWQLPFRDGLALSLMMSLRGQVELIMFVHFMDKKIIKIPGFTLLVLMTAVLTATFTPLISIVYDPTRPYIVNQRRNIQHHLPNTKLSMVLCIQDDESINGLINVLDISNPNPNRPFIVHTVRLFELVGRASPLFIDHDNQEMPSNYQWMHIVNVLRRYQELKGKFVELKFFTVVSLKQMMFQDICLIALENEASLIILPFKKTHVSNKGMIHTINSQVLNHAPCSVGILVDKGSNNLIEMMAAARNIAAAPSSLRRFGRRYAMLFLGGADAREALVYADMIAANQDASLTVIRFLSANYVGDKEREKKLDDGIVTWFWVKNETNNRVRYREVVVKNGEETIASILAMNNNDNDGDEDYDLWIVGRKQGINPVLLTGLSEWSESEELGLIGDYIASEDFPSSGSVLVIHQQIVRG
;
A
#
# COMPACT_ATOMS: atom_id res chain seq x y z
N MET A 1 18.42 -9.36 -40.07
CA MET A 1 17.16 -8.58 -39.98
C MET A 1 17.42 -7.12 -40.37
N SER A 2 18.01 -6.93 -41.56
CA SER A 2 18.47 -5.65 -42.12
C SER A 2 17.66 -5.26 -43.38
N TRP A 3 16.42 -5.78 -43.48
CA TRP A 3 15.54 -5.60 -44.64
C TRP A 3 14.37 -4.65 -44.36
N PHE A 4 14.46 -3.85 -43.28
CA PHE A 4 13.34 -3.01 -42.82
C PHE A 4 13.50 -1.51 -43.10
N LEU A 5 14.66 -1.04 -43.57
CA LEU A 5 14.91 0.39 -43.76
C LEU A 5 15.74 0.65 -45.02
N ASN A 6 15.08 0.94 -46.15
CA ASN A 6 15.32 2.12 -47.01
C ASN A 6 14.69 1.95 -48.40
N ASN A 7 13.89 2.96 -48.80
CA ASN A 7 13.31 3.27 -50.12
C ASN A 7 11.85 2.86 -50.48
N PRO A 8 11.16 3.71 -51.28
CA PRO A 8 9.71 3.90 -51.29
C PRO A 8 9.02 3.04 -52.36
N LEU A 9 8.99 1.73 -52.15
CA LEU A 9 8.20 0.79 -52.97
C LEU A 9 7.55 -0.33 -52.15
N SER A 10 7.35 -0.10 -50.85
CA SER A 10 6.97 -1.13 -49.87
C SER A 10 5.46 -1.23 -49.58
N ILE A 11 4.59 -0.73 -50.46
CA ILE A 11 3.13 -0.76 -50.24
C ILE A 11 2.47 -2.05 -50.74
N VAL A 12 3.06 -2.78 -51.70
CA VAL A 12 2.35 -3.91 -52.35
C VAL A 12 2.82 -5.30 -51.89
N ILE A 13 4.09 -5.48 -51.48
CA ILE A 13 4.64 -6.80 -51.12
C ILE A 13 4.68 -7.03 -49.59
N ARG A 14 4.43 -6.00 -48.79
CA ARG A 14 4.50 -6.00 -47.32
C ARG A 14 3.24 -6.54 -46.63
N THR A 15 2.19 -6.88 -47.36
CA THR A 15 0.86 -7.20 -46.80
C THR A 15 0.61 -8.69 -46.56
N GLY A 16 1.40 -9.61 -47.11
CA GLY A 16 1.14 -11.06 -46.98
C GLY A 16 1.72 -11.69 -45.73
N THR A 17 3.04 -11.60 -45.55
CA THR A 17 3.80 -12.38 -44.57
C THR A 17 3.83 -11.74 -43.18
N VAL A 18 3.91 -10.42 -43.09
CA VAL A 18 3.80 -9.68 -41.82
C VAL A 18 2.34 -9.69 -41.32
N ARG A 19 1.35 -9.60 -42.23
CA ARG A 19 -0.04 -9.90 -41.85
C ARG A 19 -0.18 -11.37 -41.46
N GLY A 20 0.46 -12.31 -42.15
CA GLY A 20 0.38 -13.74 -41.80
C GLY A 20 0.95 -14.08 -40.42
N LEU A 21 2.09 -13.51 -40.04
CA LEU A 21 2.69 -13.67 -38.71
C LEU A 21 1.93 -12.89 -37.62
N ALA A 22 1.42 -11.69 -37.93
CA ALA A 22 0.62 -10.89 -37.00
C ALA A 22 -0.80 -11.46 -36.82
N ILE A 23 -1.40 -12.00 -37.89
CA ILE A 23 -2.65 -12.78 -37.84
C ILE A 23 -2.38 -14.09 -37.11
N GLY A 24 -1.24 -14.75 -37.32
CA GLY A 24 -0.86 -15.97 -36.59
C GLY A 24 -0.70 -15.74 -35.09
N LEU A 25 0.00 -14.68 -34.68
CA LEU A 25 0.18 -14.32 -33.26
C LEU A 25 -1.09 -13.71 -32.65
N GLY A 26 -1.86 -12.94 -33.41
CA GLY A 26 -3.15 -12.38 -33.00
C GLY A 26 -4.23 -13.46 -32.86
N ILE A 27 -4.31 -14.41 -33.79
CA ILE A 27 -5.19 -15.58 -33.70
C ILE A 27 -4.70 -16.53 -32.60
N ALA A 28 -3.39 -16.74 -32.45
CA ALA A 28 -2.86 -17.54 -31.33
C ALA A 28 -3.17 -16.88 -29.99
N GLY A 29 -2.98 -15.58 -29.84
CA GLY A 29 -3.33 -14.82 -28.63
C GLY A 29 -4.83 -14.81 -28.36
N LEU A 30 -5.66 -14.64 -29.39
CA LEU A 30 -7.12 -14.66 -29.28
C LEU A 30 -7.64 -16.08 -29.00
N LEU A 31 -7.05 -17.11 -29.60
CA LEU A 31 -7.30 -18.52 -29.26
C LEU A 31 -6.85 -18.83 -27.84
N LEU A 32 -5.71 -18.31 -27.38
CA LEU A 32 -5.22 -18.54 -26.03
C LEU A 32 -6.12 -17.84 -25.00
N MET A 33 -6.62 -16.65 -25.31
CA MET A 33 -7.62 -15.95 -24.50
C MET A 33 -8.98 -16.67 -24.49
N VAL A 34 -9.43 -17.19 -25.64
CA VAL A 34 -10.65 -18.01 -25.73
C VAL A 34 -10.48 -19.34 -25.02
N VAL A 35 -9.33 -19.99 -25.12
CA VAL A 35 -9.01 -21.24 -24.41
C VAL A 35 -8.92 -20.98 -22.90
N CYS A 36 -8.30 -19.89 -22.45
CA CYS A 36 -8.29 -19.51 -21.05
C CYS A 36 -9.71 -19.19 -20.55
N ALA A 37 -10.50 -18.44 -21.33
CA ALA A 37 -11.89 -18.14 -21.00
C ALA A 37 -12.77 -19.40 -20.97
N VAL A 38 -12.57 -20.35 -21.91
CA VAL A 38 -13.28 -21.63 -21.95
C VAL A 38 -12.81 -22.55 -20.82
N TRP A 39 -11.53 -22.53 -20.46
CA TRP A 39 -10.98 -23.29 -19.34
C TRP A 39 -11.53 -22.77 -18.01
N LEU A 40 -11.52 -21.45 -17.79
CA LEU A 40 -12.13 -20.79 -16.63
C LEU A 40 -13.66 -20.98 -16.60
N TYR A 41 -14.32 -20.95 -17.77
CA TYR A 41 -15.75 -21.26 -17.88
C TYR A 41 -16.02 -22.72 -17.52
N ARG A 42 -15.22 -23.67 -18.02
CA ARG A 42 -15.32 -25.09 -17.66
C ARG A 42 -15.12 -25.29 -16.17
N GLU A 43 -14.14 -24.61 -15.57
CA GLU A 43 -13.88 -24.67 -14.14
C GLU A 43 -15.02 -24.07 -13.32
N SER A 44 -15.63 -22.98 -13.79
CA SER A 44 -16.83 -22.38 -13.18
C SER A 44 -18.07 -23.27 -13.29
N VAL A 45 -18.23 -24.02 -14.38
CA VAL A 45 -19.35 -24.97 -14.57
C VAL A 45 -19.13 -26.26 -13.76
N LEU A 46 -17.89 -26.74 -13.66
CA LEU A 46 -17.51 -27.87 -12.82
C LEU A 46 -17.69 -27.56 -11.33
N LYS A 47 -17.33 -26.35 -10.88
CA LYS A 47 -17.56 -25.90 -9.50
C LYS A 47 -19.02 -25.51 -9.23
N GLY A 48 -19.75 -25.00 -10.23
CA GLY A 48 -21.19 -24.71 -10.13
C GLY A 48 -22.07 -25.95 -9.95
N ARG A 49 -21.66 -27.12 -10.49
CA ARG A 49 -22.32 -28.40 -10.22
C ARG A 49 -22.09 -28.91 -8.79
N MET A 50 -21.01 -28.51 -8.13
CA MET A 50 -20.79 -28.77 -6.71
C MET A 50 -21.64 -27.85 -5.80
N TRP A 51 -22.02 -26.66 -6.27
CA TRP A 51 -22.83 -25.70 -5.52
C TRP A 51 -24.33 -25.98 -5.60
N ALA A 52 -24.82 -26.52 -6.72
CA ALA A 52 -26.20 -26.99 -6.84
C ALA A 52 -26.56 -28.11 -5.83
N GLY A 53 -25.58 -28.91 -5.42
CA GLY A 53 -25.75 -29.89 -4.34
C GLY A 53 -25.81 -29.29 -2.93
N ARG A 54 -25.30 -28.05 -2.76
CA ARG A 54 -25.28 -27.34 -1.46
C ARG A 54 -26.56 -26.55 -1.22
N ASP A 55 -27.19 -26.05 -2.28
CA ASP A 55 -28.48 -25.35 -2.22
C ASP A 55 -29.65 -26.30 -1.88
N GLU A 56 -29.59 -27.58 -2.31
CA GLU A 56 -30.55 -28.62 -1.90
C GLU A 56 -30.44 -28.98 -0.40
N GLU A 57 -29.27 -28.77 0.20
CA GLU A 57 -29.00 -29.01 1.63
C GLU A 57 -29.41 -27.81 2.51
N GLU A 58 -29.26 -26.58 2.00
CA GLU A 58 -29.80 -25.36 2.62
C GLU A 58 -31.34 -25.29 2.59
N GLN A 59 -31.98 -25.83 1.56
CA GLN A 59 -33.45 -25.91 1.50
C GLN A 59 -34.02 -26.90 2.54
N ARG A 60 -33.33 -28.03 2.77
CA ARG A 60 -33.70 -28.98 3.84
C ARG A 60 -33.54 -28.39 5.25
N GLN A 61 -32.59 -27.46 5.46
CA GLN A 61 -32.44 -26.75 6.74
C GLN A 61 -33.48 -25.66 6.97
N LYS A 62 -34.08 -25.08 5.92
CA LYS A 62 -35.13 -24.06 6.04
C LYS A 62 -36.52 -24.64 6.32
N GLU A 63 -36.84 -25.83 5.81
CA GLU A 63 -38.13 -26.49 6.10
C GLU A 63 -38.22 -27.09 7.51
N GLY A 64 -37.08 -27.42 8.14
CA GLY A 64 -37.02 -27.93 9.52
C GLY A 64 -37.24 -26.89 10.64
N ARG A 65 -37.34 -25.59 10.33
CA ARG A 65 -37.41 -24.51 11.35
C ARG A 65 -38.80 -23.92 11.62
N VAL A 66 -39.87 -24.45 11.02
CA VAL A 66 -41.24 -23.90 11.20
C VAL A 66 -42.09 -24.66 12.24
N PHE A 67 -41.59 -25.74 12.84
CA PHE A 67 -42.32 -26.46 13.90
C PHE A 67 -41.44 -26.72 15.12
N SER A 68 -41.48 -25.81 16.10
CA SER A 68 -41.51 -26.15 17.54
C SER A 68 -41.59 -24.86 18.36
N GLY A 69 -42.76 -24.61 18.96
CA GLY A 69 -42.92 -23.68 20.05
C GLY A 69 -42.63 -24.38 21.39
N GLY A 70 -41.93 -23.67 22.28
CA GLY A 70 -41.94 -23.87 23.73
C GLY A 70 -41.02 -24.96 24.30
N ARG A 71 -39.96 -24.52 24.99
CA ARG A 71 -39.66 -24.83 26.41
C ARG A 71 -38.32 -24.24 26.85
N ASP A 72 -38.29 -23.89 28.13
CA ASP A 72 -37.21 -23.26 28.88
C ASP A 72 -35.83 -23.93 28.79
N GLY A 73 -34.79 -23.10 28.89
CA GLY A 73 -33.66 -23.34 29.81
C GLY A 73 -32.36 -23.91 29.24
N LYS A 74 -31.37 -23.04 28.98
CA LYS A 74 -30.07 -23.01 29.68
C LYS A 74 -29.22 -21.83 29.19
N VAL A 75 -28.89 -20.95 30.12
CA VAL A 75 -27.97 -19.82 29.93
C VAL A 75 -26.55 -20.37 29.86
N SER A 76 -25.86 -20.18 28.73
CA SER A 76 -24.42 -20.44 28.62
C SER A 76 -23.63 -19.43 29.48
N LYS A 77 -22.59 -19.91 30.15
CA LYS A 77 -21.82 -19.15 31.16
C LYS A 77 -21.07 -17.98 30.51
N PRO A 78 -20.77 -16.91 31.26
CA PRO A 78 -20.02 -15.73 30.78
C PRO A 78 -18.57 -16.00 30.35
N MET A 79 -18.06 -17.22 30.57
CA MET A 79 -16.71 -17.64 30.16
C MET A 79 -16.63 -17.96 28.66
N ASP A 80 -17.68 -18.50 28.04
CA ASP A 80 -17.72 -18.84 26.60
C ASP A 80 -17.64 -17.61 25.68
N VAL A 81 -18.23 -16.49 26.10
CA VAL A 81 -18.35 -15.26 25.28
C VAL A 81 -17.05 -14.46 25.26
N LYS A 82 -16.29 -14.47 26.36
CA LYS A 82 -14.98 -13.80 26.44
C LYS A 82 -13.88 -14.61 25.72
N LEU A 83 -14.06 -15.94 25.64
CA LEU A 83 -13.14 -16.88 24.99
C LEU A 83 -13.13 -16.74 23.46
N MET A 84 -14.31 -16.59 22.85
CA MET A 84 -14.47 -16.46 21.40
C MET A 84 -14.09 -15.06 20.87
N ALA A 85 -14.23 -14.01 21.68
CA ALA A 85 -13.88 -12.65 21.29
C ALA A 85 -12.38 -12.46 21.03
N ASN A 86 -11.51 -13.15 21.80
CA ASN A 86 -10.05 -13.04 21.66
C ASN A 86 -9.46 -13.85 20.49
N VAL A 87 -10.22 -14.79 19.94
CA VAL A 87 -9.79 -15.66 18.83
C VAL A 87 -10.61 -15.39 17.56
N SER A 88 -11.58 -14.46 17.61
CA SER A 88 -12.44 -14.07 16.49
C SER A 88 -11.65 -13.73 15.22
N ASP A 89 -10.54 -13.00 15.35
CA ASP A 89 -9.66 -12.64 14.22
C ASP A 89 -8.93 -13.84 13.58
N CYS A 90 -8.95 -15.00 14.24
CA CYS A 90 -8.22 -16.21 13.86
C CYS A 90 -9.11 -17.24 13.14
N LEU A 91 -10.43 -17.13 13.30
CA LEU A 91 -11.42 -18.07 12.78
C LEU A 91 -11.49 -18.05 11.24
N ASP A 92 -11.09 -16.95 10.61
CA ASP A 92 -11.17 -16.78 9.15
C ASP A 92 -9.98 -17.38 8.38
N LYS A 93 -8.84 -17.65 9.04
CA LYS A 93 -7.58 -18.08 8.38
C LYS A 93 -7.25 -19.56 8.56
N TYR A 94 -7.63 -20.17 9.67
CA TYR A 94 -7.23 -21.52 10.05
C TYR A 94 -8.45 -22.41 10.33
N ARG A 95 -8.34 -23.72 10.04
CA ARG A 95 -9.42 -24.68 10.32
C ARG A 95 -9.62 -24.78 11.84
N VAL A 96 -10.87 -24.63 12.28
CA VAL A 96 -11.27 -24.94 13.66
C VAL A 96 -11.66 -26.41 13.72
N PHE A 97 -10.87 -27.20 14.43
CA PHE A 97 -11.12 -28.63 14.61
C PHE A 97 -12.08 -28.86 15.78
N GLY A 98 -12.95 -29.87 15.68
CA GLY A 98 -13.78 -30.30 16.80
C GLY A 98 -12.95 -31.08 17.83
N ILE A 99 -13.25 -30.94 19.13
CA ILE A 99 -12.53 -31.73 20.15
C ILE A 99 -12.75 -33.23 19.95
N GLU A 100 -13.96 -33.64 19.55
CA GLU A 100 -14.32 -35.03 19.24
C GLU A 100 -13.46 -35.58 18.10
N GLU A 101 -13.20 -34.78 17.07
CA GLU A 101 -12.36 -35.12 15.92
C GLU A 101 -10.89 -35.32 16.33
N LEU A 102 -10.36 -34.48 17.23
CA LEU A 102 -9.01 -34.65 17.76
C LEU A 102 -8.89 -35.86 18.69
N VAL A 103 -9.92 -36.12 19.51
CA VAL A 103 -10.00 -37.28 20.39
C VAL A 103 -10.02 -38.57 19.58
N GLU A 104 -10.82 -38.64 18.51
CA GLU A 104 -10.86 -39.79 17.61
C GLU A 104 -9.52 -39.97 16.88
N ALA A 105 -8.97 -38.88 16.33
CA ALA A 105 -7.72 -38.91 15.58
C ALA A 105 -6.50 -39.33 16.40
N THR A 106 -6.52 -39.13 17.72
CA THR A 106 -5.41 -39.43 18.64
C THR A 106 -5.66 -40.64 19.53
N ASP A 107 -6.73 -41.42 19.26
CA ASP A 107 -7.17 -42.54 20.11
C ASP A 107 -7.28 -42.12 21.60
N ALA A 108 -8.09 -41.10 21.85
CA ALA A 108 -8.28 -40.46 23.14
C ALA A 108 -6.97 -39.95 23.79
N PHE A 109 -6.07 -39.39 22.97
CA PHE A 109 -4.74 -38.93 23.39
C PHE A 109 -3.92 -40.03 24.09
N SER A 110 -3.96 -41.26 23.57
CA SER A 110 -3.20 -42.38 24.14
C SER A 110 -1.69 -42.16 24.07
N ASP A 111 -0.95 -42.79 24.98
CA ASP A 111 0.52 -42.76 24.99
C ASP A 111 1.14 -43.34 23.71
N SER A 112 0.39 -44.16 22.97
CA SER A 112 0.84 -44.71 21.68
C SER A 112 0.90 -43.68 20.54
N CYS A 113 0.13 -42.60 20.69
CA CYS A 113 0.11 -41.45 19.78
C CYS A 113 1.07 -40.34 20.23
N LEU A 114 1.70 -40.44 21.40
CA LEU A 114 2.56 -39.39 21.93
C LEU A 114 3.89 -39.31 21.14
N ILE A 115 4.18 -38.15 20.58
CA ILE A 115 5.47 -37.87 19.90
C ILE A 115 6.48 -37.38 20.93
N GLN A 116 6.18 -36.28 21.61
CA GLN A 116 7.07 -35.67 22.60
C GLN A 116 6.30 -34.67 23.47
N GLY A 117 6.52 -34.69 24.78
CA GLY A 117 5.96 -33.71 25.71
C GLY A 117 4.43 -33.72 25.73
N SER A 118 3.80 -32.71 25.13
CA SER A 118 2.34 -32.61 24.98
C SER A 118 1.87 -32.65 23.52
N VAL A 119 2.70 -33.18 22.61
CA VAL A 119 2.41 -33.29 21.18
C VAL A 119 2.09 -34.72 20.80
N TYR A 120 0.92 -34.92 20.18
CA TYR A 120 0.38 -36.20 19.75
C TYR A 120 0.31 -36.28 18.23
N LYS A 121 0.55 -37.45 17.67
CA LYS A 121 0.28 -37.76 16.26
C LYS A 121 -1.19 -38.10 16.11
N GLY A 122 -1.87 -37.49 15.15
CA GLY A 122 -3.26 -37.84 14.83
C GLY A 122 -3.53 -37.84 13.33
N THR A 123 -4.47 -38.68 12.89
CA THR A 123 -4.87 -38.78 11.49
C THR A 123 -6.30 -38.30 11.33
N ILE A 124 -6.52 -37.27 10.52
CA ILE A 124 -7.83 -36.64 10.28
C ILE A 124 -8.04 -36.58 8.76
N ASP A 125 -9.17 -37.09 8.27
CA ASP A 125 -9.51 -37.10 6.83
C ASP A 125 -8.44 -37.74 5.91
N GLY A 126 -7.63 -38.66 6.44
CA GLY A 126 -6.53 -39.32 5.71
C GLY A 126 -5.19 -38.57 5.74
N GLU A 127 -5.16 -37.36 6.29
CA GLU A 127 -3.95 -36.56 6.48
C GLU A 127 -3.41 -36.71 7.91
N THR A 128 -2.08 -36.69 8.07
CA THR A 128 -1.43 -36.84 9.37
C THR A 128 -1.01 -35.48 9.94
N TYR A 129 -1.32 -35.23 11.21
CA TYR A 129 -1.05 -33.97 11.91
C TYR A 129 -0.28 -34.20 13.21
N ALA A 130 0.40 -33.14 13.66
CA ALA A 130 0.98 -33.04 15.00
C ALA A 130 0.12 -32.12 15.87
N ILE A 131 -0.51 -32.66 16.90
CA ILE A 131 -1.50 -32.00 17.75
C ILE A 131 -0.87 -31.69 19.11
N LYS A 132 -0.59 -30.41 19.40
CA LYS A 132 0.00 -29.95 20.66
C LYS A 132 -1.11 -29.56 21.64
N LYS A 133 -1.25 -30.30 22.74
CA LYS A 133 -2.14 -30.00 23.87
C LYS A 133 -1.48 -28.98 24.81
N MET A 134 -2.18 -27.90 25.15
CA MET A 134 -1.68 -26.87 26.07
C MET A 134 -2.80 -26.24 26.91
N LYS A 135 -2.47 -25.79 28.12
CA LYS A 135 -3.36 -24.98 28.95
C LYS A 135 -3.56 -23.60 28.30
N TRP A 136 -4.72 -22.96 28.50
CA TRP A 136 -5.19 -21.73 27.81
C TRP A 136 -4.30 -20.46 27.97
N ASN A 137 -3.07 -20.48 27.48
CA ASN A 137 -2.18 -19.31 27.35
C ASN A 137 -1.54 -19.25 25.94
N ALA A 138 -2.25 -19.77 24.92
CA ALA A 138 -1.77 -19.92 23.55
C ALA A 138 -1.87 -18.64 22.70
N TYR A 139 -2.40 -17.55 23.25
CA TYR A 139 -2.73 -16.33 22.49
C TYR A 139 -1.51 -15.74 21.77
N GLU A 140 -0.36 -15.63 22.45
CA GLU A 140 0.86 -15.09 21.84
C GLU A 140 1.43 -16.02 20.76
N GLU A 141 1.42 -17.34 20.99
CA GLU A 141 1.87 -18.34 19.99
C GLU A 141 0.97 -18.30 18.75
N LEU A 142 -0.35 -18.25 18.93
CA LEU A 142 -1.32 -18.15 17.84
C LEU A 142 -1.16 -16.83 17.05
N LYS A 143 -0.98 -15.70 17.74
CA LYS A 143 -0.77 -14.36 17.15
C LYS A 143 0.52 -14.26 16.35
N ILE A 144 1.58 -14.96 16.78
CA ILE A 144 2.83 -15.05 16.04
C ILE A 144 2.66 -15.96 14.82
N LEU A 145 2.08 -17.15 15.01
CA LEU A 145 1.86 -18.14 13.95
C LEU A 145 0.95 -17.61 12.82
N GLN A 146 0.02 -16.70 13.13
CA GLN A 146 -0.75 -15.96 12.11
C GLN A 146 0.10 -15.12 11.15
N LYS A 147 1.24 -14.63 11.61
CA LYS A 147 2.07 -13.67 10.86
C LYS A 147 3.24 -14.32 10.16
N VAL A 148 3.55 -15.58 10.49
CA VAL A 148 4.68 -16.32 9.91
C VAL A 148 4.20 -17.41 8.96
N ASN A 149 4.75 -17.42 7.74
CA ASN A 149 4.57 -18.51 6.79
C ASN A 149 5.81 -18.60 5.90
N HIS A 150 6.61 -19.65 6.06
CA HIS A 150 7.87 -19.84 5.36
C HIS A 150 8.22 -21.33 5.26
N GLY A 151 8.87 -21.75 4.17
CA GLY A 151 9.19 -23.16 3.92
C GLY A 151 10.12 -23.81 4.94
N ASN A 152 10.90 -23.02 5.67
CA ASN A 152 11.77 -23.46 6.77
C ASN A 152 11.18 -23.24 8.18
N LEU A 153 9.86 -23.02 8.29
CA LEU A 153 9.12 -22.97 9.56
C LEU A 153 8.00 -24.01 9.52
N VAL A 154 7.69 -24.64 10.65
CA VAL A 154 6.56 -25.57 10.74
C VAL A 154 5.25 -24.81 10.62
N LYS A 155 4.39 -25.24 9.70
CA LYS A 155 3.11 -24.62 9.41
C LYS A 155 2.04 -25.06 10.43
N LEU A 156 1.33 -24.07 10.98
CA LEU A 156 0.09 -24.28 11.71
C LEU A 156 -1.04 -24.49 10.69
N GLU A 157 -1.81 -25.58 10.83
CA GLU A 157 -2.96 -25.89 9.97
C GLU A 157 -4.30 -25.51 10.63
N GLY A 158 -4.36 -25.60 11.96
CA GLY A 158 -5.56 -25.23 12.70
C GLY A 158 -5.41 -25.26 14.21
N PHE A 159 -6.54 -25.08 14.89
CA PHE A 159 -6.60 -25.18 16.35
C PHE A 159 -7.97 -25.68 16.80
N CYS A 160 -8.03 -26.18 18.03
CA CYS A 160 -9.26 -26.53 18.73
C CYS A 160 -9.25 -25.89 20.12
N ILE A 161 -10.41 -25.45 20.56
CA ILE A 161 -10.62 -24.89 21.90
C ILE A 161 -11.63 -25.75 22.60
N ASP A 162 -11.21 -26.40 23.68
CA ASP A 162 -12.08 -27.14 24.57
C ASP A 162 -12.45 -26.22 25.75
N SER A 163 -13.66 -25.66 25.69
CA SER A 163 -14.18 -24.75 26.72
C SER A 163 -14.61 -25.47 28.00
N GLU A 164 -14.83 -26.80 27.96
CA GLU A 164 -15.22 -27.59 29.13
C GLU A 164 -14.02 -27.91 30.02
N GLU A 165 -12.88 -28.27 29.42
CA GLU A 165 -11.63 -28.56 30.15
C GLU A 165 -10.66 -27.37 30.25
N GLY A 166 -10.89 -26.29 29.50
CA GLY A 166 -10.01 -25.11 29.48
C GLY A 166 -8.68 -25.36 28.77
N ASN A 167 -8.66 -26.28 27.81
CA ASN A 167 -7.49 -26.67 27.03
C ASN A 167 -7.54 -26.08 25.62
N CYS A 168 -6.38 -25.70 25.08
CA CYS A 168 -6.20 -25.34 23.67
C CYS A 168 -5.35 -26.41 22.99
N TYR A 169 -5.72 -26.77 21.77
CA TYR A 169 -4.97 -27.70 20.95
C TYR A 169 -4.54 -26.98 19.67
N LEU A 170 -3.25 -26.99 19.38
CA LEU A 170 -2.69 -26.45 18.13
C LEU A 170 -2.37 -27.60 17.19
N VAL A 171 -2.87 -27.53 15.95
CA VAL A 171 -2.73 -28.58 14.94
C VAL A 171 -1.73 -28.11 13.89
N TYR A 172 -0.57 -28.75 13.84
CA TYR A 172 0.52 -28.47 12.90
C TYR A 172 0.61 -29.55 11.81
N GLU A 173 1.28 -29.20 10.71
CA GLU A 173 1.75 -30.21 9.76
C GLU A 173 2.62 -31.26 10.46
N TYR A 174 2.43 -32.55 10.14
CA TYR A 174 3.31 -33.60 10.62
C TYR A 174 4.57 -33.67 9.75
N VAL A 175 5.73 -33.57 10.38
CA VAL A 175 7.04 -33.57 9.71
C VAL A 175 7.67 -34.96 9.87
N GLU A 176 7.90 -35.67 8.76
CA GLU A 176 8.00 -37.13 8.74
C GLU A 176 9.29 -37.69 9.35
N ASN A 177 10.43 -37.01 9.18
CA ASN A 177 11.72 -37.50 9.67
C ASN A 177 12.04 -37.05 11.11
N GLY A 178 11.09 -36.45 11.84
CA GLY A 178 11.28 -36.10 13.25
C GLY A 178 12.32 -35.00 13.48
N SER A 179 12.88 -34.93 14.69
CA SER A 179 13.80 -33.86 15.10
C SER A 179 15.25 -34.10 14.70
N LEU A 180 16.02 -33.04 14.46
CA LEU A 180 17.44 -33.09 14.17
C LEU A 180 18.24 -33.72 15.32
N ASN A 181 17.81 -33.50 16.57
CA ASN A 181 18.41 -34.13 17.76
C ASN A 181 18.47 -35.65 17.64
N TRP A 182 17.38 -36.25 17.15
CA TRP A 182 17.29 -37.70 16.94
C TRP A 182 18.31 -38.20 15.92
N TRP A 183 18.55 -37.45 14.84
CA TRP A 183 19.51 -37.82 13.79
C TRP A 183 20.98 -37.62 14.17
N LEU A 184 21.26 -36.77 15.17
CA LEU A 184 22.61 -36.47 15.62
C LEU A 184 23.05 -37.36 16.78
N HIS A 185 22.17 -37.62 17.77
CA HIS A 185 22.59 -38.11 19.08
C HIS A 185 22.05 -39.51 19.48
N GLU A 186 20.96 -40.01 18.89
CA GLU A 186 20.44 -41.34 19.24
C GLU A 186 21.22 -42.47 18.55
N GLU A 187 21.92 -43.30 19.34
CA GLU A 187 22.88 -44.29 18.82
C GLU A 187 22.36 -45.73 18.63
N GLU A 188 21.15 -46.13 19.04
CA GLU A 188 20.79 -47.55 19.01
C GLU A 188 19.39 -47.87 18.44
N GLY A 189 19.37 -48.49 17.25
CA GLY A 189 18.42 -49.57 16.96
C GLY A 189 17.57 -49.50 15.69
N LYS A 190 17.42 -48.35 15.00
CA LYS A 190 16.49 -48.29 13.84
C LYS A 190 16.96 -47.57 12.56
N ASN A 191 18.04 -46.78 12.54
CA ASN A 191 18.52 -46.16 11.30
C ASN A 191 19.99 -46.47 10.99
N LYS A 192 20.25 -46.95 9.76
CA LYS A 192 21.59 -47.33 9.27
C LYS A 192 22.37 -46.17 8.63
N GLU A 193 21.76 -44.99 8.44
CA GLU A 193 22.38 -43.86 7.74
C GLU A 193 22.46 -42.61 8.63
N LYS A 194 23.67 -42.25 9.07
CA LYS A 194 23.94 -40.97 9.76
C LYS A 194 23.99 -39.83 8.72
N LEU A 195 23.67 -38.59 9.13
CA LEU A 195 23.64 -37.42 8.23
C LEU A 195 25.03 -37.10 7.66
N ASN A 196 25.14 -37.08 6.33
CA ASN A 196 26.37 -36.67 5.63
C ASN A 196 26.62 -35.15 5.75
N TRP A 197 27.87 -34.73 5.51
CA TRP A 197 28.27 -33.33 5.68
C TRP A 197 27.44 -32.35 4.84
N LYS A 198 27.18 -32.68 3.58
CA LYS A 198 26.40 -31.83 2.66
C LYS A 198 24.98 -31.57 3.16
N THR A 199 24.33 -32.59 3.71
CA THR A 199 22.99 -32.46 4.30
C THR A 199 23.05 -31.60 5.57
N ARG A 200 24.08 -31.72 6.41
CA ARG A 200 24.24 -30.89 7.61
C ARG A 200 24.45 -29.40 7.28
N VAL A 201 25.26 -29.08 6.27
CA VAL A 201 25.44 -27.70 5.80
C VAL A 201 24.12 -27.13 5.28
N ARG A 202 23.36 -27.93 4.50
CA ARG A 202 22.04 -27.53 4.00
C ARG A 202 21.03 -27.28 5.12
N ILE A 203 21.01 -28.14 6.14
CA ILE A 203 20.20 -27.95 7.35
C ILE A 203 20.57 -26.63 8.04
N GLY A 204 21.87 -26.33 8.17
CA GLY A 204 22.33 -25.03 8.69
C GLY A 204 21.81 -23.83 7.88
N ILE A 205 21.87 -23.90 6.56
CA ILE A 205 21.35 -22.86 5.65
C ILE A 205 19.82 -22.70 5.81
N ASP A 206 19.09 -23.81 5.87
CA ASP A 206 17.63 -23.83 6.04
C ASP A 206 17.20 -23.16 7.35
N ILE A 207 17.86 -23.49 8.47
CA ILE A 207 17.60 -22.86 9.76
C ILE A 207 17.93 -21.35 9.70
N ALA A 208 19.05 -20.97 9.09
CA ALA A 208 19.45 -19.57 8.96
C ALA A 208 18.45 -18.75 8.13
N ASN A 209 17.90 -19.33 7.05
CA ASN A 209 16.84 -18.71 6.25
C ASN A 209 15.53 -18.55 7.05
N GLY A 210 15.15 -19.57 7.83
CA GLY A 210 13.99 -19.49 8.73
C GLY A 210 14.13 -18.37 9.77
N LEU A 211 15.32 -18.23 10.38
CA LEU A 211 15.64 -17.16 11.32
C LEU A 211 15.67 -15.78 10.65
N GLN A 212 16.27 -15.67 9.46
CA GLN A 212 16.28 -14.43 8.69
C GLN A 212 14.87 -13.93 8.38
N TYR A 213 13.96 -14.85 8.06
CA TYR A 213 12.56 -14.51 7.83
C TYR A 213 11.91 -13.90 9.09
N ILE A 214 12.01 -14.54 10.25
CA ILE A 214 11.37 -14.04 11.49
C ILE A 214 12.07 -12.80 12.09
N HIS A 215 13.36 -12.58 11.79
CA HIS A 215 14.10 -11.42 12.29
C HIS A 215 13.98 -10.19 11.40
N GLU A 216 13.87 -10.34 10.07
CA GLU A 216 13.93 -9.21 9.13
C GLU A 216 12.66 -8.98 8.33
N HIS A 217 11.84 -10.02 8.12
CA HIS A 217 10.69 -9.97 7.21
C HIS A 217 9.34 -9.94 7.93
N THR A 218 9.30 -10.14 9.25
CA THR A 218 8.09 -9.94 10.06
C THR A 218 8.06 -8.53 10.68
N ARG A 219 6.86 -7.93 10.76
CA ARG A 219 6.63 -6.65 11.42
C ARG A 219 5.49 -6.78 12.43
N PRO A 220 5.75 -6.69 13.75
CA PRO A 220 7.05 -6.55 14.41
C PRO A 220 7.98 -7.77 14.21
N ARG A 221 9.28 -7.57 14.46
CA ARG A 221 10.29 -8.66 14.45
C ARG A 221 9.96 -9.68 15.54
N VAL A 222 10.15 -10.96 15.25
CA VAL A 222 9.86 -12.06 16.19
C VAL A 222 11.17 -12.68 16.66
N VAL A 223 11.35 -12.81 17.97
CA VAL A 223 12.46 -13.55 18.60
C VAL A 223 11.93 -14.91 19.05
N HIS A 224 12.56 -16.00 18.62
CA HIS A 224 12.07 -17.36 18.87
C HIS A 224 12.36 -17.84 20.30
N LYS A 225 13.51 -17.50 20.87
CA LYS A 225 13.96 -17.79 22.25
C LYS A 225 14.23 -19.26 22.62
N ASP A 226 13.96 -20.22 21.73
CA ASP A 226 14.17 -21.66 22.01
C ASP A 226 14.67 -22.41 20.76
N ILE A 227 15.67 -21.83 20.10
CA ILE A 227 16.36 -22.49 18.98
C ILE A 227 17.28 -23.58 19.55
N LYS A 228 17.01 -24.84 19.20
CA LYS A 228 17.78 -26.03 19.61
C LYS A 228 17.51 -27.18 18.65
N SER A 229 18.41 -28.17 18.58
CA SER A 229 18.30 -29.33 17.68
C SER A 229 16.99 -30.12 17.83
N SER A 230 16.36 -30.17 19.01
CA SER A 230 15.07 -30.84 19.21
C SER A 230 13.85 -30.08 18.68
N ASN A 231 13.96 -28.76 18.49
CA ASN A 231 12.94 -27.92 17.87
C ASN A 231 13.19 -27.72 16.35
N ILE A 232 14.23 -28.34 15.78
CA ILE A 232 14.44 -28.38 14.33
C ILE A 232 13.93 -29.71 13.81
N LEU A 233 12.90 -29.70 12.96
CA LEU A 233 12.33 -30.90 12.36
C LEU A 233 12.81 -31.06 10.91
N LEU A 234 12.90 -32.30 10.43
CA LEU A 234 13.34 -32.62 9.07
C LEU A 234 12.19 -33.19 8.24
N ASP A 235 11.88 -32.57 7.11
CA ASP A 235 10.87 -33.07 6.18
C ASP A 235 11.35 -34.31 5.40
N SER A 236 10.47 -34.90 4.62
CA SER A 236 10.77 -36.03 3.71
C SER A 236 11.96 -35.81 2.75
N ASN A 237 12.34 -34.56 2.46
CA ASN A 237 13.49 -34.20 1.61
C ASN A 237 14.75 -33.83 2.42
N MET A 238 14.77 -34.09 3.73
CA MET A 238 15.83 -33.69 4.66
C MET A 238 16.06 -32.18 4.72
N ARG A 239 15.01 -31.38 4.50
CA ARG A 239 15.02 -29.93 4.68
C ARG A 239 14.62 -29.58 6.11
N ALA A 240 15.28 -28.57 6.67
CA ALA A 240 15.03 -28.19 8.06
C ALA A 240 13.86 -27.20 8.19
N LYS A 241 13.00 -27.45 9.18
CA LYS A 241 11.90 -26.57 9.61
C LYS A 241 12.01 -26.26 11.10
N ILE A 242 11.95 -24.97 11.45
CA ILE A 242 11.94 -24.53 12.85
C ILE A 242 10.53 -24.70 13.43
N ALA A 243 10.44 -25.38 14.56
CA ALA A 243 9.21 -25.69 15.29
C ALA A 243 9.16 -25.01 16.67
N ASN A 244 7.99 -25.06 17.31
CA ASN A 244 7.74 -24.66 18.70
C ASN A 244 7.91 -23.15 19.00
N PHE A 245 6.90 -22.37 18.61
CA PHE A 245 6.84 -20.92 18.86
C PHE A 245 6.29 -20.54 20.25
N GLY A 246 6.12 -21.50 21.16
CA GLY A 246 5.47 -21.27 22.46
C GLY A 246 6.22 -20.32 23.41
N LEU A 247 7.52 -20.10 23.18
CA LEU A 247 8.32 -19.12 23.92
C LEU A 247 8.61 -17.86 23.10
N ALA A 248 8.16 -17.81 21.84
CA ALA A 248 8.47 -16.71 20.93
C ALA A 248 7.79 -15.41 21.38
N LYS A 249 8.43 -14.27 21.08
CA LYS A 249 7.93 -12.95 21.44
C LYS A 249 8.05 -11.97 20.28
N SER A 250 7.01 -11.16 20.09
CA SER A 250 7.02 -10.04 19.14
C SER A 250 7.65 -8.80 19.78
N GLY A 251 8.59 -8.15 19.08
CA GLY A 251 9.27 -6.92 19.52
C GLY A 251 10.74 -7.13 19.93
N MET A 252 11.52 -6.03 19.97
CA MET A 252 12.94 -6.03 20.36
C MET A 252 13.15 -5.24 21.67
N ASN A 253 14.22 -5.58 22.40
CA ASN A 253 14.78 -4.83 23.53
C ASN A 253 13.90 -4.74 24.78
N ALA A 254 13.07 -5.76 25.02
CA ALA A 254 12.39 -5.90 26.31
C ALA A 254 13.36 -6.50 27.34
N ILE A 255 13.50 -5.84 28.48
CA ILE A 255 14.15 -6.41 29.68
C ILE A 255 13.10 -7.24 30.41
N THR A 256 13.39 -8.50 30.75
CA THR A 256 12.48 -9.35 31.50
C THR A 256 13.17 -10.01 32.69
N MET A 257 12.48 -10.05 33.83
CA MET A 257 12.93 -10.79 35.03
C MET A 257 12.63 -12.30 34.92
N HIS A 258 11.88 -12.74 33.91
CA HIS A 258 11.55 -14.15 33.69
C HIS A 258 12.36 -14.73 32.53
N ILE A 259 13.49 -15.35 32.87
CA ILE A 259 14.35 -16.05 31.92
C ILE A 259 13.75 -17.44 31.63
N VAL A 260 13.47 -17.72 30.36
CA VAL A 260 12.90 -18.99 29.87
C VAL A 260 13.67 -19.45 28.65
N GLY A 261 13.95 -20.75 28.55
CA GLY A 261 14.72 -21.35 27.46
C GLY A 261 15.43 -22.62 27.90
N THR A 262 16.09 -23.29 26.96
CA THR A 262 16.78 -24.57 27.22
C THR A 262 18.24 -24.33 27.59
N GLN A 263 18.67 -24.84 28.74
CA GLN A 263 20.07 -24.76 29.20
C GLN A 263 21.02 -25.28 28.11
N GLY A 264 22.19 -24.66 27.97
CA GLY A 264 23.16 -24.95 26.91
C GLY A 264 22.99 -24.10 25.64
N TYR A 265 21.79 -23.62 25.35
CA TYR A 265 21.48 -22.74 24.20
C TYR A 265 21.25 -21.28 24.61
N ILE A 266 21.13 -21.01 25.91
CA ILE A 266 20.82 -19.68 26.46
C ILE A 266 22.03 -18.74 26.32
N ALA A 267 21.82 -17.59 25.70
CA ALA A 267 22.85 -16.56 25.53
C ALA A 267 23.23 -15.91 26.89
N PRO A 268 24.51 -15.58 27.11
CA PRO A 268 25.00 -15.12 28.41
C PRO A 268 24.38 -13.79 28.87
N GLU A 269 24.10 -12.87 27.96
CA GLU A 269 23.43 -11.59 28.26
C GLU A 269 21.97 -11.78 28.69
N TYR A 270 21.32 -12.84 28.21
CA TYR A 270 19.95 -13.11 28.61
C TYR A 270 19.90 -13.67 30.03
N LEU A 271 20.91 -14.46 30.43
CA LEU A 271 21.09 -14.93 31.81
C LEU A 271 21.46 -13.80 32.77
N ALA A 272 22.32 -12.86 32.35
CA ALA A 272 22.82 -11.79 33.20
C ALA A 272 21.84 -10.62 33.34
N ASP A 273 21.28 -10.15 32.22
CA ASP A 273 20.59 -8.86 32.14
C ASP A 273 19.12 -9.00 31.71
N GLY A 274 18.65 -10.22 31.41
CA GLY A 274 17.26 -10.46 30.98
C GLY A 274 16.90 -9.83 29.63
N VAL A 275 17.90 -9.47 28.80
CA VAL A 275 17.70 -8.76 27.54
C VAL A 275 17.21 -9.70 26.44
N VAL A 276 16.02 -9.42 25.89
CA VAL A 276 15.47 -10.14 24.73
C VAL A 276 15.82 -9.39 23.44
N SER A 277 16.65 -10.00 22.60
CA SER A 277 17.05 -9.46 21.29
C SER A 277 17.23 -10.57 20.26
N THR A 278 17.18 -10.25 18.96
CA THR A 278 17.43 -11.22 17.88
C THR A 278 18.82 -11.86 17.98
N LYS A 279 19.78 -11.22 18.64
CA LYS A 279 21.14 -11.74 18.86
C LYS A 279 21.20 -12.95 19.78
N MET A 280 20.15 -13.19 20.60
CA MET A 280 20.08 -14.40 21.42
C MET A 280 19.80 -15.64 20.57
N ASP A 281 18.90 -15.53 19.58
CA ASP A 281 18.61 -16.62 18.63
C ASP A 281 19.84 -16.92 17.77
N VAL A 282 20.63 -15.89 17.41
CA VAL A 282 21.91 -16.06 16.69
C VAL A 282 22.91 -16.86 17.54
N PHE A 283 22.97 -16.62 18.85
CA PHE A 283 23.82 -17.39 19.75
C PHE A 283 23.37 -18.85 19.82
N SER A 284 22.07 -19.10 20.04
CA SER A 284 21.51 -20.46 20.08
C SER A 284 21.71 -21.21 18.74
N PHE A 285 21.61 -20.51 17.61
CA PHE A 285 21.94 -21.06 16.29
C PHE A 285 23.43 -21.44 16.17
N GLY A 286 24.34 -20.64 16.73
CA GLY A 286 25.76 -20.98 16.82
C GLY A 286 26.01 -22.30 17.56
N VAL A 287 25.25 -22.60 18.61
CA VAL A 287 25.32 -23.88 19.32
C VAL A 287 24.84 -25.03 18.42
N VAL A 288 23.74 -24.85 17.69
CA VAL A 288 23.23 -25.86 16.74
C VAL A 288 24.24 -26.15 15.61
N LEU A 289 24.97 -25.13 15.12
CA LEU A 289 26.06 -25.35 14.16
C LEU A 289 27.19 -26.21 14.75
N LEU A 290 27.53 -26.04 16.04
CA LEU A 290 28.50 -26.90 16.72
C LEU A 290 28.01 -28.34 16.90
N GLU A 291 26.73 -28.54 17.19
CA GLU A 291 26.12 -29.89 17.22
C GLU A 291 26.20 -30.55 15.84
N LEU A 292 25.89 -29.80 14.76
CA LEU A 292 26.00 -30.30 13.39
C LEU A 292 27.43 -30.75 13.06
N ILE A 293 28.46 -30.01 13.48
CA ILE A 293 29.87 -30.33 13.24
C ILE A 293 30.35 -31.51 14.10
N SER A 294 30.03 -31.52 15.39
CA SER A 294 30.60 -32.46 16.36
C SER A 294 29.81 -33.75 16.54
N GLY A 295 28.51 -33.73 16.23
CA GLY A 295 27.60 -34.83 16.57
C GLY A 295 27.47 -35.06 18.08
N ARG A 296 27.73 -34.04 18.90
CA ARG A 296 27.63 -34.09 20.37
C ARG A 296 26.50 -33.21 20.85
N GLU A 297 25.88 -33.59 21.97
CA GLU A 297 24.83 -32.81 22.60
C GLU A 297 25.36 -31.46 23.12
N ALA A 298 24.48 -30.46 23.20
CA ALA A 298 24.84 -29.12 23.70
C ALA A 298 25.30 -29.10 25.17
N ILE A 299 24.92 -30.12 25.94
CA ILE A 299 25.36 -30.40 27.31
C ILE A 299 25.76 -31.87 27.36
N ASP A 300 26.96 -32.18 27.85
CA ASP A 300 27.38 -33.57 28.06
C ASP A 300 26.85 -34.17 29.38
N GLU A 301 27.05 -35.48 29.60
CA GLU A 301 26.59 -36.19 30.80
C GLU A 301 27.18 -35.60 32.11
N GLU A 302 28.36 -34.98 32.02
CA GLU A 302 29.02 -34.27 33.12
C GLU A 302 28.55 -32.83 33.33
N GLY A 303 27.65 -32.31 32.47
CA GLY A 303 27.09 -30.97 32.57
C GLY A 303 27.93 -29.86 31.93
N ASN A 304 28.98 -30.18 31.18
CA ASN A 304 29.79 -29.21 30.44
C ASN A 304 29.07 -28.76 29.16
N LEU A 305 29.21 -27.48 28.84
CA LEU A 305 28.57 -26.88 27.66
C LEU A 305 29.45 -27.03 26.42
N LEU A 306 28.86 -27.53 25.32
CA LEU A 306 29.54 -27.77 24.05
C LEU A 306 30.26 -26.52 23.52
N TRP A 307 29.59 -25.37 23.58
CA TRP A 307 30.15 -24.10 23.09
C TRP A 307 31.36 -23.63 23.92
N MET A 308 31.40 -23.92 25.22
CA MET A 308 32.58 -23.63 26.06
C MET A 308 33.76 -24.52 25.69
N SER A 309 33.50 -25.80 25.41
CA SER A 309 34.54 -26.73 24.92
C SER A 309 35.08 -26.29 23.55
N ALA A 310 34.22 -25.85 22.64
CA ALA A 310 34.62 -25.37 21.33
C ALA A 310 35.47 -24.09 21.42
N MET A 311 35.05 -23.11 22.24
CA MET A 311 35.82 -21.89 22.48
C MET A 311 37.21 -22.23 23.05
N LYS A 312 37.30 -23.06 24.09
CA LYS A 312 38.59 -23.47 24.67
C LYS A 312 39.52 -24.17 23.65
N THR A 313 38.95 -24.86 22.67
CA THR A 313 39.71 -25.67 21.70
C THR A 313 40.23 -24.81 20.52
N PHE A 314 39.43 -23.83 20.07
CA PHE A 314 39.66 -23.09 18.83
C PHE A 314 39.96 -21.60 19.02
N GLU A 315 39.65 -21.00 20.17
CA GLU A 315 39.95 -19.60 20.48
C GLU A 315 41.47 -19.40 20.67
N GLY A 316 42.03 -18.37 20.03
CA GLY A 316 43.47 -18.05 20.10
C GLY A 316 44.39 -18.87 19.20
N VAL A 317 43.88 -19.83 18.42
CA VAL A 317 44.69 -20.53 17.39
C VAL A 317 44.80 -19.65 16.14
N SER A 318 46.01 -19.32 15.71
CA SER A 318 46.25 -18.45 14.55
C SER A 318 46.60 -19.20 13.25
N SER A 319 47.10 -20.44 13.36
CA SER A 319 47.43 -21.27 12.19
C SER A 319 46.22 -22.08 11.72
N ASP A 320 45.87 -21.96 10.44
CA ASP A 320 44.78 -22.71 9.81
C ASP A 320 45.08 -24.22 9.72
N GLU A 321 46.36 -24.62 9.67
CA GLU A 321 46.78 -26.04 9.70
C GLU A 321 46.49 -26.68 11.06
N GLU A 322 46.84 -25.99 12.16
CA GLU A 322 46.59 -26.49 13.52
C GLU A 322 45.10 -26.47 13.86
N LYS A 323 44.35 -25.47 13.35
CA LYS A 323 42.87 -25.51 13.40
C LYS A 323 42.34 -26.71 12.64
N GLY A 324 42.75 -26.93 11.39
CA GLY A 324 42.31 -28.05 10.58
C GLY A 324 42.54 -29.41 11.25
N ARG A 325 43.70 -29.59 11.89
CA ARG A 325 44.02 -30.81 12.67
C ARG A 325 43.07 -30.99 13.87
N ARG A 326 42.91 -29.96 14.70
CA ARG A 326 42.02 -30.01 15.88
C ARG A 326 40.57 -30.23 15.51
N VAL A 327 40.09 -29.60 14.44
CA VAL A 327 38.72 -29.78 13.94
C VAL A 327 38.51 -31.22 13.48
N ARG A 328 39.50 -31.83 12.83
CA ARG A 328 39.43 -33.24 12.40
C ARG A 328 39.33 -34.23 13.56
N GLU A 329 39.99 -33.92 14.67
CA GLU A 329 39.90 -34.73 15.90
C GLU A 329 38.58 -34.46 16.66
N TRP A 330 38.00 -33.27 16.50
CA TRP A 330 36.82 -32.81 17.25
C TRP A 330 35.49 -33.14 16.56
N MET A 331 35.45 -33.14 15.22
CA MET A 331 34.25 -33.37 14.41
C MET A 331 33.68 -34.78 14.56
N ASP A 332 32.42 -34.95 14.18
CA ASP A 332 31.72 -36.24 14.22
C ASP A 332 32.43 -37.30 13.35
N LYS A 333 32.83 -38.40 13.98
CA LYS A 333 33.51 -39.52 13.31
C LYS A 333 32.65 -40.17 12.22
N ALA A 334 31.31 -40.03 12.31
CA ALA A 334 30.40 -40.51 11.29
C ALA A 334 30.63 -39.85 9.92
N MET A 335 31.12 -38.62 9.90
CA MET A 335 31.41 -37.87 8.67
C MET A 335 32.75 -38.25 8.03
N LEU A 336 33.64 -38.98 8.72
CA LEU A 336 34.97 -39.33 8.21
C LEU A 336 34.93 -40.22 6.95
N ARG A 337 33.75 -40.75 6.59
CA ARG A 337 33.52 -41.53 5.36
C ARG A 337 33.19 -40.64 4.15
N ASP A 338 32.88 -39.36 4.35
CA ASP A 338 32.52 -38.41 3.30
C ASP A 338 33.76 -37.66 2.77
N THR A 339 33.73 -37.25 1.50
CA THR A 339 34.69 -36.28 0.95
C THR A 339 34.35 -34.88 1.45
N ILE A 340 34.88 -34.50 2.61
CA ILE A 340 34.67 -33.18 3.23
C ILE A 340 35.75 -32.21 2.75
N SER A 341 35.34 -31.09 2.15
CA SER A 341 36.24 -29.93 1.94
C SER A 341 36.56 -29.28 3.29
N MET A 342 37.84 -29.27 3.67
CA MET A 342 38.28 -28.64 4.91
C MET A 342 38.00 -27.14 4.94
N ASP A 343 37.97 -26.47 3.79
CA ASP A 343 37.65 -25.05 3.68
C ASP A 343 36.18 -24.78 4.00
N SER A 344 35.27 -25.66 3.53
CA SER A 344 33.85 -25.62 3.88
C SER A 344 33.65 -25.81 5.39
N LEU A 345 34.34 -26.80 5.98
CA LEU A 345 34.24 -27.10 7.40
C LEU A 345 34.79 -25.97 8.29
N LEU A 346 35.97 -25.42 7.95
CA LEU A 346 36.57 -24.29 8.66
C LEU A 346 35.71 -23.02 8.50
N GLY A 347 35.09 -22.82 7.33
CA GLY A 347 34.12 -21.75 7.09
C GLY A 347 32.92 -21.84 8.01
N VAL A 348 32.25 -22.99 8.08
CA VAL A 348 31.08 -23.21 8.96
C VAL A 348 31.46 -23.10 10.43
N LEU A 349 32.62 -23.63 10.84
CA LEU A 349 33.12 -23.47 12.21
C LEU A 349 33.41 -22.01 12.56
N GLY A 350 34.03 -21.25 11.65
CA GLY A 350 34.28 -19.83 11.83
C GLY A 350 32.99 -19.03 12.05
N ILE A 351 31.93 -19.38 11.31
CA ILE A 351 30.59 -18.80 11.48
C ILE A 351 30.02 -19.18 12.85
N ALA A 352 30.10 -20.45 13.26
CA ALA A 352 29.63 -20.91 14.56
C ALA A 352 30.30 -20.16 15.73
N ILE A 353 31.63 -20.03 15.69
CA ILE A 353 32.40 -19.29 16.71
C ILE A 353 32.01 -17.81 16.72
N ALA A 354 31.83 -17.17 15.56
CA ALA A 354 31.41 -15.77 15.48
C ALA A 354 30.00 -15.54 16.08
N CYS A 355 29.07 -16.47 15.87
CA CYS A 355 27.74 -16.45 16.47
C CYS A 355 27.76 -16.55 18.01
N LEU A 356 28.78 -17.20 18.58
CA LEU A 356 28.92 -17.47 20.00
C LEU A 356 29.69 -16.39 20.78
N HIS A 357 29.97 -15.24 20.16
CA HIS A 357 30.69 -14.16 20.83
C HIS A 357 29.95 -13.67 22.09
N LYS A 358 30.69 -13.42 23.19
CA LYS A 358 30.12 -13.02 24.50
C LYS A 358 29.30 -11.73 24.42
N GLU A 359 29.84 -10.70 23.75
CA GLU A 359 29.12 -9.44 23.48
C GLU A 359 28.14 -9.60 22.30
N PRO A 360 26.83 -9.29 22.48
CA PRO A 360 25.82 -9.44 21.42
C PRO A 360 26.04 -8.56 20.19
N SER A 361 26.63 -7.38 20.39
CA SER A 361 26.93 -6.40 19.33
C SER A 361 27.97 -6.90 18.32
N LYS A 362 28.88 -7.78 18.76
CA LYS A 362 29.95 -8.36 17.92
C LYS A 362 29.52 -9.63 17.18
N ARG A 363 28.37 -10.23 17.53
CA ARG A 363 27.81 -11.35 16.77
C ARG A 363 27.37 -10.86 15.38
N PRO A 364 27.53 -11.65 14.31
CA PRO A 364 27.06 -11.29 12.98
C PRO A 364 25.53 -11.10 12.95
N SER A 365 24.99 -10.41 11.93
CA SER A 365 23.55 -10.47 11.68
C SER A 365 23.20 -11.83 11.06
N ILE A 366 21.95 -12.29 11.23
CA ILE A 366 21.54 -13.55 10.60
C ILE A 366 21.63 -13.49 9.06
N VAL A 367 21.51 -12.29 8.47
CA VAL A 367 21.70 -12.07 7.02
C VAL A 367 23.15 -12.36 6.61
N ASP A 368 24.12 -11.89 7.39
CA ASP A 368 25.55 -12.15 7.13
C ASP A 368 25.86 -13.65 7.30
N VAL A 369 25.21 -14.30 8.28
CA VAL A 369 25.34 -15.74 8.53
C VAL A 369 24.81 -16.55 7.35
N VAL A 370 23.62 -16.24 6.81
CA VAL A 370 23.08 -16.89 5.61
C VAL A 370 24.05 -16.74 4.44
N TYR A 371 24.54 -15.52 4.18
CA TYR A 371 25.48 -15.28 3.09
C TYR A 371 26.78 -16.09 3.25
N ALA A 372 27.35 -16.12 4.45
CA ALA A 372 28.58 -16.86 4.74
C ALA A 372 28.41 -18.39 4.65
N LEU A 373 27.26 -18.93 5.09
CA LEU A 373 26.94 -20.35 4.97
C LEU A 373 26.76 -20.77 3.51
N CYS A 374 26.02 -19.99 2.71
CA CYS A 374 25.87 -20.27 1.27
C CYS A 374 27.22 -20.27 0.54
N LYS A 375 28.10 -19.31 0.85
CA LYS A 375 29.46 -19.27 0.30
C LYS A 375 30.29 -20.51 0.68
N SER A 376 30.07 -21.05 1.88
CA SER A 376 30.78 -22.25 2.38
C SER A 376 30.24 -23.55 1.75
N ASP A 377 29.02 -23.55 1.21
CA ASP A 377 28.46 -24.66 0.41
C ASP A 377 29.05 -24.68 -1.00
N ASP A 378 29.23 -23.52 -1.63
CA ASP A 378 29.83 -23.38 -2.97
C ASP A 378 31.31 -23.83 -3.01
N ALA A 379 32.08 -23.57 -1.95
CA ALA A 379 33.48 -23.99 -1.83
C ALA A 379 33.68 -25.52 -1.75
N GLY A 380 32.60 -26.29 -1.51
CA GLY A 380 32.64 -27.76 -1.50
C GLY A 380 32.66 -28.42 -2.87
N PHE A 381 32.42 -27.67 -3.95
CA PHE A 381 32.33 -28.20 -5.32
C PHE A 381 33.65 -28.19 -6.11
N GLU A 382 34.73 -27.58 -5.59
CA GLU A 382 35.99 -27.42 -6.33
C GLU A 382 37.03 -28.55 -6.09
N THR A 383 36.80 -29.49 -5.17
CA THR A 383 37.79 -30.55 -4.85
C THR A 383 37.30 -31.96 -5.17
N SER A 384 37.06 -32.25 -6.45
CA SER A 384 37.12 -33.63 -6.96
C SER A 384 37.40 -33.63 -8.46
N GLU A 385 38.63 -33.27 -8.84
CA GLU A 385 39.38 -33.78 -10.01
C GLU A 385 40.65 -32.93 -10.17
N ASP A 386 41.75 -33.34 -9.55
CA ASP A 386 43.08 -32.84 -9.92
C ASP A 386 43.96 -34.00 -10.40
N GLY A 387 44.32 -33.93 -11.67
CA GLY A 387 45.13 -34.90 -12.38
C GLY A 387 45.64 -34.35 -13.71
N ILE A 388 46.55 -33.38 -13.62
CA ILE A 388 47.58 -33.00 -14.61
C ILE A 388 47.20 -31.90 -15.63
N GLY A 389 47.77 -30.70 -15.39
CA GLY A 389 48.30 -29.80 -16.42
C GLY A 389 47.33 -28.80 -17.03
N SER A 390 47.45 -27.52 -16.65
CA SER A 390 46.78 -26.39 -17.31
C SER A 390 46.99 -26.42 -18.83
N PRO A 391 45.91 -26.28 -19.62
CA PRO A 391 45.66 -24.98 -20.22
C PRO A 391 44.17 -24.56 -20.21
N LYS A 392 43.96 -23.25 -20.34
CA LYS A 392 42.68 -22.56 -20.59
C LYS A 392 41.68 -23.39 -21.43
N VAL A 393 40.49 -23.64 -20.90
CA VAL A 393 39.32 -24.15 -21.65
C VAL A 393 38.11 -23.33 -21.22
N THR A 394 37.69 -22.33 -22.01
CA THR A 394 36.56 -22.42 -22.97
C THR A 394 35.35 -23.17 -22.41
N ALA A 395 34.28 -22.44 -22.11
CA ALA A 395 32.99 -23.00 -21.77
C ALA A 395 32.51 -23.96 -22.88
N ARG A 396 32.56 -25.27 -22.60
CA ARG A 396 31.86 -26.29 -23.36
C ARG A 396 30.45 -26.42 -22.80
N VAL A 397 29.50 -25.99 -23.62
CA VAL A 397 28.09 -26.34 -23.58
C VAL A 397 27.97 -27.85 -23.76
N PHE A 398 27.28 -28.55 -22.85
CA PHE A 398 26.86 -29.93 -23.12
C PHE A 398 25.76 -29.93 -24.19
N PRO A 399 25.89 -30.77 -25.23
CA PRO A 399 24.91 -30.87 -26.30
C PRO A 399 23.67 -31.61 -25.80
N ILE A 400 22.51 -30.99 -25.96
CA ILE A 400 21.24 -31.72 -25.99
C ILE A 400 21.30 -32.64 -27.21
N HIS A 401 21.08 -33.93 -26.98
CA HIS A 401 20.92 -34.95 -28.01
C HIS A 401 19.72 -34.59 -28.89
N ASP A 402 20.00 -33.99 -30.04
CA ASP A 402 19.03 -33.76 -31.11
C ASP A 402 18.96 -35.01 -31.98
N HIS A 403 17.94 -35.83 -31.72
CA HIS A 403 17.63 -36.99 -32.55
C HIS A 403 16.39 -36.76 -33.41
N HIS A 404 16.24 -35.58 -34.03
CA HIS A 404 15.36 -35.41 -35.19
C HIS A 404 15.78 -34.18 -36.00
N ILE A 405 16.70 -34.34 -36.96
CA ILE A 405 16.71 -33.68 -38.29
C ILE A 405 17.83 -34.35 -39.10
N ARG A 406 17.48 -35.45 -39.77
CA ARG A 406 18.29 -36.04 -40.85
C ARG A 406 17.39 -36.18 -42.08
N HIS A 407 16.76 -35.07 -42.49
CA HIS A 407 15.93 -34.98 -43.69
C HIS A 407 15.91 -33.54 -44.27
N SER A 408 17.07 -32.89 -44.39
CA SER A 408 17.16 -31.61 -45.12
C SER A 408 18.55 -31.30 -45.71
N ARG A 409 19.40 -32.32 -45.91
CA ARG A 409 20.66 -32.18 -46.68
C ARG A 409 20.64 -32.86 -48.05
N THR A 410 19.54 -33.51 -48.42
CA THR A 410 19.35 -34.17 -49.72
C THR A 410 18.55 -33.34 -50.74
N LEU A 411 18.17 -32.09 -50.41
CA LEU A 411 17.45 -31.19 -51.34
C LEU A 411 18.34 -30.09 -51.96
N ILE A 412 19.55 -29.87 -51.43
CA ILE A 412 20.47 -28.82 -51.93
C ILE A 412 21.51 -29.38 -52.92
N GLN A 413 21.65 -30.71 -53.02
CA GLN A 413 22.50 -31.36 -54.04
C GLN A 413 21.75 -31.72 -55.34
N SER A 414 20.43 -31.56 -55.38
CA SER A 414 19.58 -31.96 -56.53
C SER A 414 19.26 -30.82 -57.49
N LEU A 415 19.72 -29.59 -57.23
CA LEU A 415 19.40 -28.40 -58.03
C LEU A 415 20.63 -27.82 -58.75
N LYS A 416 21.59 -28.66 -59.12
CA LYS A 416 22.79 -28.27 -59.89
C LYS A 416 22.81 -28.77 -61.33
N HIS A 417 21.72 -29.34 -61.81
CA HIS A 417 21.52 -29.68 -63.22
C HIS A 417 20.09 -29.33 -63.61
N ILE A 418 19.91 -28.21 -64.29
CA ILE A 418 18.98 -28.01 -65.41
C ILE A 418 19.46 -26.74 -66.11
N ASP A 419 19.79 -26.90 -67.39
CA ASP A 419 20.24 -25.89 -68.32
C ASP A 419 19.12 -24.91 -68.72
N ASP A 420 19.59 -23.71 -69.06
CA ASP A 420 19.12 -22.66 -69.97
C ASP A 420 17.66 -22.50 -70.41
N ASP A 421 17.34 -21.20 -70.54
CA ASP A 421 16.26 -20.58 -71.32
C ASP A 421 14.84 -20.59 -70.75
N SER A 422 14.62 -19.75 -69.72
CA SER A 422 13.74 -18.57 -69.86
C SER A 422 13.59 -17.85 -68.52
N ILE A 423 13.40 -16.52 -68.59
CA ILE A 423 13.24 -15.56 -67.48
C ILE A 423 14.57 -14.99 -66.96
N ALA A 424 15.22 -14.22 -67.83
CA ALA A 424 16.12 -13.16 -67.41
C ALA A 424 15.29 -11.98 -66.88
N THR A 425 15.45 -11.61 -65.61
CA THR A 425 15.54 -10.19 -65.18
C THR A 425 15.99 -10.06 -63.70
N SER A 426 17.29 -9.75 -63.56
CA SER A 426 17.96 -9.02 -62.48
C SER A 426 17.63 -9.37 -61.01
N LEU A 427 18.37 -10.32 -60.43
CA LEU A 427 18.70 -10.32 -59.00
C LEU A 427 20.17 -9.91 -58.84
N ALA A 428 20.42 -8.60 -58.71
CA ALA A 428 21.72 -8.11 -58.28
C ALA A 428 21.85 -8.35 -56.77
N LEU A 429 22.56 -9.41 -56.38
CA LEU A 429 22.94 -9.66 -55.00
C LEU A 429 24.00 -8.62 -54.59
N SER A 430 23.56 -7.50 -54.03
CA SER A 430 24.44 -6.61 -53.27
C SER A 430 24.70 -7.24 -51.91
N CYS A 431 25.85 -7.90 -51.78
CA CYS A 431 26.39 -8.31 -50.49
C CYS A 431 26.96 -7.06 -49.81
N GLN A 432 26.17 -6.41 -48.95
CA GLN A 432 26.71 -5.36 -48.10
C GLN A 432 27.43 -6.03 -46.93
N SER A 433 28.76 -6.04 -47.00
CA SER A 433 29.64 -6.34 -45.88
C SER A 433 29.15 -5.56 -44.66
N MET A 434 28.90 -6.28 -43.57
CA MET A 434 28.63 -5.74 -42.25
C MET A 434 29.89 -4.98 -41.78
N GLN A 435 30.07 -3.75 -42.27
CA GLN A 435 31.11 -2.86 -41.80
C GLN A 435 30.85 -2.56 -40.34
N GLU A 436 31.86 -2.82 -39.51
CA GLU A 436 31.92 -2.53 -38.08
C GLU A 436 31.34 -1.15 -37.74
N PHE A 437 30.13 -1.11 -37.19
CA PHE A 437 29.65 0.09 -36.49
C PHE A 437 30.37 0.16 -35.15
N ARG A 438 31.53 0.83 -35.12
CA ARG A 438 32.18 1.26 -33.87
C ARG A 438 31.37 2.39 -33.24
N ALA A 439 30.49 2.07 -32.30
CA ALA A 439 30.00 3.04 -31.33
C ALA A 439 31.06 3.18 -30.23
N GLY A 440 31.77 4.33 -30.21
CA GLY A 440 32.71 4.66 -29.15
C GLY A 440 31.95 4.99 -27.87
N GLY A 441 31.77 4.02 -26.98
CA GLY A 441 31.25 4.23 -25.64
C GLY A 441 32.23 5.04 -24.76
N LEU A 442 31.69 5.66 -23.70
CA LEU A 442 32.36 6.60 -22.79
C LEU A 442 33.66 6.09 -22.11
N PHE A 443 33.94 4.78 -22.20
CA PHE A 443 35.02 4.12 -21.45
C PHE A 443 36.16 3.56 -22.31
N ILE A 444 36.28 3.97 -23.58
CA ILE A 444 37.38 3.49 -24.43
C ILE A 444 38.22 4.66 -24.92
N ASN A 445 39.14 5.10 -24.06
CA ASN A 445 40.40 5.71 -24.47
C ASN A 445 41.52 4.85 -23.88
N GLY A 446 41.92 3.82 -24.63
CA GLY A 446 43.02 2.92 -24.28
C GLY A 446 42.94 1.66 -25.10
N GLY A 447 43.89 1.47 -26.01
CA GLY A 447 43.92 0.33 -26.93
C GLY A 447 43.97 -1.02 -26.20
N GLY A 448 43.26 -2.00 -26.75
CA GLY A 448 43.31 -3.40 -26.29
C GLY A 448 42.02 -4.13 -26.62
N ASN A 449 42.10 -5.12 -27.51
CA ASN A 449 41.01 -6.00 -27.89
C ASN A 449 40.43 -6.74 -26.67
N ASN A 450 39.23 -6.37 -26.23
CA ASN A 450 38.40 -7.16 -25.31
C ASN A 450 37.04 -7.42 -25.95
N HIS A 451 36.79 -8.68 -26.33
CA HIS A 451 35.55 -9.16 -26.96
C HIS A 451 34.39 -9.40 -25.96
N THR A 452 34.31 -8.68 -24.83
CA THR A 452 33.36 -9.01 -23.74
C THR A 452 32.39 -7.89 -23.34
N ALA A 453 32.24 -6.83 -24.13
CA ALA A 453 31.10 -5.91 -23.96
C ALA A 453 29.94 -6.34 -24.87
N SER A 454 29.04 -7.18 -24.35
CA SER A 454 27.78 -7.49 -25.05
C SER A 454 27.01 -6.21 -25.32
N ILE A 455 26.50 -6.03 -26.55
CA ILE A 455 25.64 -4.91 -26.96
C ILE A 455 24.49 -4.69 -25.96
N PHE A 456 24.00 -5.78 -25.35
CA PHE A 456 22.97 -5.74 -24.32
C PHE A 456 23.42 -5.02 -23.04
N SER A 457 24.66 -5.25 -22.58
CA SER A 457 25.21 -4.63 -21.37
C SER A 457 25.42 -3.12 -21.53
N LEU A 458 25.81 -2.69 -22.74
CA LEU A 458 25.94 -1.27 -23.08
C LEU A 458 24.57 -0.58 -23.15
N LEU A 459 23.58 -1.20 -23.79
CA LEU A 459 22.20 -0.70 -23.81
C LEU A 459 21.57 -0.61 -22.41
N LEU A 460 21.87 -1.56 -21.53
CA LEU A 460 21.42 -1.51 -20.13
C LEU A 460 22.05 -0.35 -19.36
N LEU A 461 23.35 -0.08 -19.60
CA LEU A 461 24.06 1.03 -18.98
C LEU A 461 23.54 2.37 -19.48
N ASP A 462 23.25 2.50 -20.78
CA ASP A 462 22.63 3.69 -21.38
C ASP A 462 21.22 3.92 -20.80
N LEU A 463 20.44 2.86 -20.61
CA LEU A 463 19.14 2.93 -19.94
C LEU A 463 19.24 3.42 -18.51
N ILE A 464 20.18 2.89 -17.73
CA ILE A 464 20.42 3.33 -16.35
C ILE A 464 20.81 4.81 -16.34
N LEU A 465 21.69 5.24 -17.25
CA LEU A 465 22.10 6.63 -17.37
C LEU A 465 20.91 7.55 -17.69
N ILE A 466 20.07 7.17 -18.65
CA ILE A 466 18.85 7.90 -19.00
C ILE A 466 17.90 7.99 -17.79
N ILE A 467 17.71 6.90 -17.04
CA ILE A 467 16.84 6.90 -15.85
C ILE A 467 17.41 7.81 -14.75
N VAL A 468 18.72 7.78 -14.53
CA VAL A 468 19.38 8.65 -13.53
C VAL A 468 19.24 10.12 -13.92
N VAL A 469 19.55 10.47 -15.17
CA VAL A 469 19.46 11.85 -15.66
C VAL A 469 18.01 12.35 -15.61
N THR A 470 17.05 11.56 -16.09
CA THR A 470 15.62 11.93 -16.02
C THR A 470 15.14 12.11 -14.58
N ARG A 471 15.62 11.29 -13.63
CA ARG A 471 15.32 11.48 -12.20
C ARG A 471 15.91 12.76 -11.62
N ILE A 472 17.16 13.07 -11.94
CA ILE A 472 17.80 14.33 -11.50
C ILE A 472 17.04 15.54 -12.05
N LEU A 473 16.71 15.53 -13.34
CA LEU A 473 15.92 16.59 -13.97
C LEU A 473 14.52 16.69 -13.32
N ARG A 474 13.86 15.56 -13.04
CA ARG A 474 12.56 15.55 -12.33
C ARG A 474 12.65 16.20 -10.95
N ILE A 475 13.74 15.98 -10.21
CA ILE A 475 13.96 16.63 -8.90
C ILE A 475 14.16 18.14 -9.08
N LEU A 476 14.95 18.56 -10.07
CA LEU A 476 15.22 19.96 -10.36
C LEU A 476 13.96 20.73 -10.81
N PHE A 477 13.08 20.10 -11.59
CA PHE A 477 11.83 20.67 -12.09
C PHE A 477 10.61 20.42 -11.20
N LYS A 478 10.77 19.68 -10.08
CA LYS A 478 9.74 19.50 -9.05
C LYS A 478 9.09 20.81 -8.57
N PRO A 479 9.81 21.93 -8.32
CA PRO A 479 9.19 23.18 -7.91
C PRO A 479 8.36 23.85 -9.02
N LEU A 480 8.67 23.58 -10.28
CA LEU A 480 7.96 24.13 -11.44
C LEU A 480 6.70 23.32 -11.81
N LYS A 481 6.44 22.18 -11.14
CA LYS A 481 5.32 21.26 -11.41
C LYS A 481 5.21 20.84 -12.90
N GLN A 482 6.34 20.79 -13.61
CA GLN A 482 6.39 20.46 -15.04
C GLN A 482 7.41 19.35 -15.33
N PRO A 483 7.02 18.07 -15.16
CA PRO A 483 7.91 16.94 -15.45
C PRO A 483 8.18 16.77 -16.96
N GLU A 484 7.35 17.36 -17.82
CA GLU A 484 7.38 17.24 -19.28
C GLU A 484 8.61 17.89 -19.92
N LEU A 485 9.15 18.94 -19.27
CA LEU A 485 10.36 19.66 -19.72
C LEU A 485 11.62 18.80 -19.71
N GLY A 486 11.68 17.78 -18.85
CA GLY A 486 12.82 16.87 -18.78
C GLY A 486 13.06 16.09 -20.08
N GLY A 487 11.98 15.73 -20.79
CA GLY A 487 12.06 15.07 -22.09
C GLY A 487 12.59 16.02 -23.17
N ILE A 488 12.06 17.25 -23.24
CA ILE A 488 12.47 18.27 -24.22
C ILE A 488 13.95 18.63 -24.06
N ILE A 489 14.45 18.70 -22.82
CA ILE A 489 15.85 19.00 -22.52
C ILE A 489 16.78 17.89 -23.00
N LEU A 490 16.38 16.62 -22.87
CA LEU A 490 17.17 15.49 -23.37
C LEU A 490 17.05 15.30 -24.88
N GLY A 491 15.99 15.85 -25.49
CA GLY A 491 15.77 15.85 -26.93
C GLY A 491 16.72 16.75 -27.74
N PRO A 492 16.56 16.77 -29.07
CA PRO A 492 17.42 17.53 -29.99
C PRO A 492 17.34 19.05 -29.79
N SER A 493 16.33 19.55 -29.08
CA SER A 493 16.16 20.96 -28.74
C SER A 493 17.23 21.52 -27.79
N VAL A 494 17.86 20.69 -26.94
CA VAL A 494 18.89 21.14 -25.99
C VAL A 494 20.11 20.20 -25.98
N LEU A 495 20.10 19.12 -25.20
CA LEU A 495 21.27 18.24 -25.02
C LEU A 495 21.49 17.33 -26.24
N GLY A 496 20.42 16.88 -26.89
CA GLY A 496 20.45 16.05 -28.10
C GLY A 496 21.12 16.72 -29.31
N ARG A 497 21.33 18.04 -29.27
CA ARG A 497 22.08 18.78 -30.30
C ARG A 497 23.59 18.56 -30.21
N HIS A 498 24.11 18.36 -29.00
CA HIS A 498 25.54 18.24 -28.80
C HIS A 498 26.03 16.89 -29.36
N GLY A 499 26.91 16.93 -30.36
CA GLY A 499 27.33 15.73 -31.10
C GLY A 499 28.01 14.65 -30.24
N TRP A 500 28.54 15.00 -29.07
CA TRP A 500 29.02 14.01 -28.09
C TRP A 500 27.86 13.30 -27.38
N PHE A 501 26.81 14.04 -26.98
CA PHE A 501 25.66 13.48 -26.28
C PHE A 501 24.84 12.58 -27.20
N LYS A 502 24.56 13.03 -28.44
CA LYS A 502 23.86 12.24 -29.45
C LYS A 502 24.58 10.93 -29.80
N ARG A 503 25.92 10.91 -29.83
CA ARG A 503 26.68 9.69 -30.18
C ARG A 503 26.84 8.72 -29.01
N ASN A 504 27.01 9.23 -27.79
CA ASN A 504 27.40 8.41 -26.65
C ASN A 504 26.25 8.06 -25.69
N VAL A 505 25.20 8.90 -25.63
CA VAL A 505 24.08 8.72 -24.68
C VAL A 505 22.78 8.35 -25.39
N MET A 506 22.59 8.77 -26.64
CA MET A 506 21.43 8.40 -27.47
C MET A 506 21.80 7.88 -28.87
N PRO A 507 22.52 6.72 -28.96
CA PRO A 507 22.74 6.07 -30.25
C PRO A 507 21.41 5.61 -30.89
N GLU A 508 21.40 5.38 -32.20
CA GLU A 508 20.19 4.99 -32.96
C GLU A 508 19.48 3.74 -32.39
N ALA A 509 20.25 2.79 -31.85
CA ALA A 509 19.71 1.61 -31.18
C ALA A 509 18.97 1.94 -29.86
N ALA A 510 19.45 2.95 -29.12
CA ALA A 510 18.81 3.41 -27.90
C ALA A 510 17.54 4.24 -28.22
N GLU A 511 17.53 5.02 -29.30
CA GLU A 511 16.34 5.75 -29.77
C GLU A 511 15.17 4.80 -30.07
N PHE A 512 15.43 3.70 -30.78
CA PHE A 512 14.43 2.66 -31.02
C PHE A 512 13.87 2.08 -29.71
N LEU A 513 14.75 1.81 -28.74
CA LEU A 513 14.35 1.22 -27.47
C LEU A 513 13.57 2.21 -26.58
N VAL A 514 13.97 3.48 -26.56
CA VAL A 514 13.25 4.58 -25.90
C VAL A 514 11.85 4.76 -26.46
N ASN A 515 11.68 4.74 -27.79
CA ASN A 515 10.36 4.89 -28.42
C ASN A 515 9.43 3.73 -28.06
N ASN A 516 9.92 2.48 -28.11
CA ASN A 516 9.10 1.32 -27.73
C ASN A 516 8.76 1.32 -26.23
N LEU A 517 9.72 1.62 -25.35
CA LEU A 517 9.44 1.77 -23.91
C LEU A 517 8.48 2.94 -23.64
N GLY A 518 8.57 4.01 -24.41
CA GLY A 518 7.66 5.16 -24.33
C GLY A 518 6.23 4.81 -24.70
N ILE A 519 6.03 4.04 -25.78
CA ILE A 519 4.71 3.53 -26.18
C ILE A 519 4.17 2.57 -25.10
N MET A 520 5.00 1.64 -24.60
CA MET A 520 4.58 0.73 -23.53
C MET A 520 4.20 1.50 -22.25
N GLY A 521 4.97 2.52 -21.86
CA GLY A 521 4.65 3.39 -20.73
C GLY A 521 3.33 4.13 -20.92
N PHE A 522 3.03 4.56 -22.15
CA PHE A 522 1.74 5.19 -22.46
C PHE A 522 0.57 4.20 -22.36
N MET A 523 0.73 2.98 -22.88
CA MET A 523 -0.30 1.94 -22.79
C MET A 523 -0.66 1.65 -21.33
N PHE A 524 0.35 1.47 -20.46
CA PHE A 524 0.11 1.25 -19.04
C PHE A 524 -0.45 2.48 -18.33
N PHE A 525 0.00 3.68 -18.70
CA PHE A 525 -0.57 4.92 -18.18
C PHE A 525 -2.08 4.94 -18.44
N VAL A 526 -2.50 4.88 -19.71
CA VAL A 526 -3.93 4.94 -20.08
C VAL A 526 -4.73 3.78 -19.47
N PHE A 527 -4.16 2.57 -19.42
CA PHE A 527 -4.77 1.42 -18.74
C PHE A 527 -5.05 1.70 -17.26
N ILE A 528 -4.06 2.15 -16.50
CA ILE A 528 -4.19 2.41 -15.06
C ILE A 528 -5.19 3.53 -14.78
N TYR A 529 -5.28 4.56 -15.63
CA TYR A 529 -6.34 5.55 -15.50
C TYR A 529 -7.71 5.01 -15.88
N GLY A 530 -7.79 4.13 -16.87
CA GLY A 530 -9.01 3.37 -17.17
C GLY A 530 -9.50 2.59 -15.95
N VAL A 531 -8.61 1.89 -15.24
CA VAL A 531 -8.94 1.14 -14.01
C VAL A 531 -9.41 2.05 -12.86
N LYS A 532 -8.79 3.23 -12.72
CA LYS A 532 -9.17 4.20 -11.67
C LYS A 532 -10.46 4.94 -11.97
N CYS A 533 -10.90 4.93 -13.22
CA CYS A 533 -12.07 5.65 -13.69
C CYS A 533 -13.34 4.89 -13.28
N ASP A 534 -14.26 5.58 -12.63
CA ASP A 534 -15.57 5.03 -12.26
C ASP A 534 -16.62 5.38 -13.34
N PRO A 535 -16.98 4.44 -14.25
CA PRO A 535 -18.00 4.69 -15.27
C PRO A 535 -19.40 4.89 -14.68
N SER A 536 -19.65 4.52 -13.42
CA SER A 536 -20.94 4.73 -12.76
C SER A 536 -21.26 6.22 -12.55
N LEU A 537 -20.23 7.07 -12.50
CA LEU A 537 -20.37 8.52 -12.43
C LEU A 537 -21.11 9.09 -13.64
N LEU A 538 -20.99 8.48 -14.82
CA LEU A 538 -21.75 8.90 -16.01
C LEU A 538 -23.26 8.77 -15.80
N LYS A 539 -23.69 7.71 -15.10
CA LYS A 539 -25.12 7.47 -14.81
C LYS A 539 -25.63 8.36 -13.68
N LYS A 540 -24.79 8.68 -12.69
CA LYS A 540 -25.13 9.51 -11.52
C LYS A 540 -25.03 11.02 -11.81
N SER A 541 -24.39 11.42 -12.90
CA SER A 541 -24.17 12.83 -13.21
C SER A 541 -25.46 13.58 -13.55
N GLY A 542 -25.70 14.70 -12.88
CA GLY A 542 -26.82 15.59 -13.16
C GLY A 542 -26.76 16.24 -14.54
N LYS A 543 -27.91 16.74 -15.02
CA LYS A 543 -28.06 17.38 -16.35
C LYS A 543 -27.07 18.53 -16.57
N MET A 544 -26.76 19.28 -15.52
CA MET A 544 -25.79 20.37 -15.56
C MET A 544 -24.43 19.93 -16.10
N HIS A 545 -23.84 18.85 -15.56
CA HIS A 545 -22.53 18.35 -16.00
C HIS A 545 -22.55 17.91 -17.47
N LEU A 546 -23.62 17.24 -17.89
CA LEU A 546 -23.80 16.76 -19.26
C LEU A 546 -23.86 17.92 -20.26
N TYR A 547 -24.70 18.93 -20.00
CA TYR A 547 -24.83 20.08 -20.90
C TYR A 547 -23.56 20.93 -20.95
N THR A 548 -22.92 21.19 -19.80
CA THR A 548 -21.66 21.95 -19.77
C THR A 548 -20.54 21.22 -20.49
N ALA A 549 -20.42 19.89 -20.35
CA ALA A 549 -19.45 19.09 -21.09
C ALA A 549 -19.74 19.08 -22.61
N LEU A 550 -21.01 18.93 -23.01
CA LEU A 550 -21.43 18.95 -24.41
C LEU A 550 -21.09 20.29 -25.07
N VAL A 551 -21.45 21.41 -24.43
CA VAL A 551 -21.14 22.77 -24.90
C VAL A 551 -19.62 23.00 -24.96
N GLY A 552 -18.89 22.53 -23.94
CA GLY A 552 -17.44 22.62 -23.85
C GLY A 552 -16.69 21.86 -24.94
N ILE A 553 -17.29 20.85 -25.57
CA ILE A 553 -16.68 20.10 -26.68
C ILE A 553 -17.17 20.59 -28.03
N SER A 554 -18.49 20.77 -28.19
CA SER A 554 -19.12 21.05 -29.49
C SER A 554 -18.77 22.45 -30.02
N ILE A 555 -18.84 23.48 -29.18
CA ILE A 555 -18.54 24.87 -29.60
C ILE A 555 -17.08 25.03 -30.03
N PRO A 556 -16.07 24.60 -29.24
CA PRO A 556 -14.68 24.75 -29.63
C PRO A 556 -14.33 23.92 -30.87
N SER A 557 -14.85 22.71 -30.99
CA SER A 557 -14.62 21.87 -32.16
C SER A 557 -15.19 22.49 -33.43
N MET A 558 -16.40 23.05 -33.37
CA MET A 558 -17.05 23.70 -34.51
C MET A 558 -16.32 24.97 -34.93
N LEU A 559 -15.96 25.85 -33.99
CA LEU A 559 -15.27 27.10 -34.29
C LEU A 559 -13.85 26.85 -34.82
N THR A 560 -13.12 25.90 -34.22
CA THR A 560 -11.80 25.50 -34.71
C THR A 560 -11.88 24.91 -36.11
N PHE A 561 -12.91 24.10 -36.39
CA PHE A 561 -13.14 23.55 -37.72
C PHE A 561 -13.44 24.65 -38.75
N LEU A 562 -14.25 25.65 -38.42
CA LEU A 562 -14.52 26.79 -39.31
C LEU A 562 -13.25 27.60 -39.63
N VAL A 563 -12.42 27.89 -38.62
CA VAL A 563 -11.12 28.55 -38.82
C VAL A 563 -10.20 27.70 -39.69
N SER A 564 -10.19 26.38 -39.48
CA SER A 564 -9.39 25.45 -40.28
C SER A 564 -9.82 25.42 -41.75
N LEU A 565 -11.13 25.52 -42.04
CA LEU A 565 -11.65 25.62 -43.40
C LEU A 565 -11.27 26.95 -44.07
N TYR A 566 -11.28 28.04 -43.31
CA TYR A 566 -10.87 29.36 -43.79
C TYR A 566 -9.38 29.38 -44.19
N MET A 567 -8.51 28.79 -43.36
CA MET A 567 -7.06 28.78 -43.58
C MET A 567 -6.57 27.61 -44.46
N ARG A 568 -7.48 26.76 -44.96
CA ARG A 568 -7.18 25.54 -45.70
C ARG A 568 -6.24 25.74 -46.89
N LYS A 569 -6.30 26.91 -47.55
CA LYS A 569 -5.46 27.24 -48.72
C LYS A 569 -3.97 27.37 -48.38
N ASN A 570 -3.63 27.69 -47.13
CA ASN A 570 -2.26 27.91 -46.68
C ASN A 570 -1.68 26.67 -45.99
N MET A 571 -2.41 25.55 -45.97
CA MET A 571 -2.01 24.32 -45.27
C MET A 571 -1.31 23.33 -46.20
N ASP A 572 -0.42 22.53 -45.61
CA ASP A 572 0.19 21.38 -46.27
C ASP A 572 -0.87 20.38 -46.78
N LYS A 573 -0.56 19.70 -47.89
CA LYS A 573 -1.50 18.80 -48.59
C LYS A 573 -2.15 17.73 -47.70
N GLU A 574 -1.40 17.14 -46.77
CA GLU A 574 -1.92 16.12 -45.85
C GLU A 574 -2.76 16.69 -44.69
N LEU A 575 -2.44 17.91 -44.24
CA LEU A 575 -3.19 18.62 -43.21
C LEU A 575 -4.49 19.18 -43.79
N SER A 576 -4.47 19.66 -45.04
CA SER A 576 -5.60 20.30 -45.72
C SER A 576 -6.79 19.36 -46.05
N ARG A 577 -6.68 18.05 -45.76
CA ARG A 577 -7.78 17.09 -45.94
C ARG A 577 -8.88 17.29 -44.91
N ILE A 578 -10.14 17.19 -45.32
CA ILE A 578 -11.29 17.45 -44.45
C ILE A 578 -11.33 16.50 -43.24
N ALA A 579 -11.00 15.22 -43.43
CA ALA A 579 -10.92 14.28 -42.32
C ALA A 579 -9.81 14.65 -41.32
N SER A 580 -8.62 15.05 -41.80
CA SER A 580 -7.50 15.51 -40.97
C SER A 580 -7.86 16.76 -40.15
N LEU A 581 -8.51 17.75 -40.78
CA LEU A 581 -8.98 18.96 -40.11
C LEU A 581 -10.05 18.65 -39.05
N GLY A 582 -10.95 17.71 -39.36
CA GLY A 582 -11.97 17.23 -38.42
C GLY A 582 -11.35 16.57 -37.18
N VAL A 583 -10.36 15.68 -37.36
CA VAL A 583 -9.64 15.03 -36.24
C VAL A 583 -8.97 16.06 -35.33
N ILE A 584 -8.21 17.01 -35.90
CA ILE A 584 -7.51 18.03 -35.11
C ILE A 584 -8.50 18.97 -34.42
N SER A 585 -9.58 19.36 -35.09
CA SER A 585 -10.60 20.25 -34.50
C SER A 585 -11.36 19.58 -33.35
N ALA A 586 -11.77 18.32 -33.52
CA ALA A 586 -12.42 17.54 -32.46
C ALA A 586 -11.50 17.38 -31.24
N TYR A 587 -10.22 17.16 -31.48
CA TYR A 587 -9.23 17.01 -30.43
C TYR A 587 -9.06 18.28 -29.56
N PHE A 588 -9.15 19.48 -30.13
CA PHE A 588 -9.10 20.70 -29.34
C PHE A 588 -10.31 20.86 -28.40
N GLY A 589 -11.45 20.27 -28.73
CA GLY A 589 -12.62 20.21 -27.85
C GLY A 589 -12.44 19.29 -26.64
N ILE A 590 -11.71 18.18 -26.77
CA ILE A 590 -11.65 17.11 -25.76
C ILE A 590 -10.72 17.49 -24.60
N THR A 591 -11.16 17.20 -23.37
CA THR A 591 -10.33 17.26 -22.15
C THR A 591 -10.31 15.88 -21.55
N THR A 592 -9.11 15.33 -21.31
CA THR A 592 -9.01 13.96 -20.80
C THR A 592 -9.07 13.89 -19.29
N PHE A 593 -9.89 12.98 -18.78
CA PHE A 593 -10.05 12.68 -17.35
C PHE A 593 -8.71 12.39 -16.65
N PRO A 594 -7.78 11.59 -17.23
CA PRO A 594 -6.46 11.35 -16.62
C PRO A 594 -5.69 12.64 -16.33
N VAL A 595 -5.79 13.62 -17.22
CA VAL A 595 -5.05 14.90 -17.13
C VAL A 595 -5.66 15.79 -16.07
N VAL A 596 -6.99 15.96 -16.10
CA VAL A 596 -7.70 16.75 -15.08
C VAL A 596 -7.50 16.14 -13.69
N HIS A 597 -7.60 14.82 -13.55
CA HIS A 597 -7.35 14.14 -12.29
C HIS A 597 -5.93 14.38 -11.77
N ASN A 598 -4.90 14.23 -12.61
CA ASN A 598 -3.52 14.44 -12.20
C ASN A 598 -3.26 15.88 -11.75
N ILE A 599 -3.74 16.87 -12.51
CA ILE A 599 -3.48 18.27 -12.17
C ILE A 599 -4.28 18.68 -10.92
N LEU A 600 -5.53 18.24 -10.78
CA LEU A 600 -6.30 18.47 -9.54
C LEU A 600 -5.66 17.80 -8.34
N LYS A 601 -5.03 16.63 -8.52
CA LYS A 601 -4.25 15.96 -7.48
C LYS A 601 -3.07 16.81 -7.04
N GLU A 602 -2.31 17.35 -7.99
CA GLU A 602 -1.13 18.20 -7.73
C GLU A 602 -1.47 19.59 -7.19
N LEU A 603 -2.69 20.06 -7.45
CA LEU A 603 -3.24 21.30 -6.90
C LEU A 603 -3.97 21.11 -5.57
N ASN A 604 -4.12 19.87 -5.10
CA ASN A 604 -4.87 19.53 -3.88
C ASN A 604 -6.35 19.92 -3.92
N LEU A 605 -6.98 19.82 -5.10
CA LEU A 605 -8.35 20.27 -5.38
C LEU A 605 -9.33 19.13 -5.67
N ILE A 606 -8.92 17.87 -5.61
CA ILE A 606 -9.78 16.70 -5.93
C ILE A 606 -11.06 16.66 -5.09
N ASN A 607 -10.97 16.95 -3.79
CA ASN A 607 -12.10 16.92 -2.87
C ASN A 607 -12.98 18.19 -2.93
N SER A 608 -12.46 19.25 -3.54
CA SER A 608 -13.22 20.49 -3.67
C SER A 608 -14.48 20.26 -4.49
N HIS A 609 -15.55 21.00 -4.20
CA HIS A 609 -16.79 20.91 -4.98
C HIS A 609 -16.52 21.13 -6.48
N VAL A 610 -15.74 22.16 -6.82
CA VAL A 610 -15.35 22.48 -8.20
C VAL A 610 -14.52 21.35 -8.84
N GLY A 611 -13.59 20.74 -8.10
CA GLY A 611 -12.79 19.62 -8.57
C GLY A 611 -13.61 18.36 -8.86
N ARG A 612 -14.57 18.01 -8.00
CA ARG A 612 -15.52 16.90 -8.24
C ARG A 612 -16.36 17.16 -9.50
N MET A 613 -16.80 18.39 -9.73
CA MET A 613 -17.50 18.77 -10.96
C MET A 613 -16.61 18.68 -12.20
N ALA A 614 -15.34 19.12 -12.10
CA ALA A 614 -14.39 19.03 -13.20
C ALA A 614 -14.14 17.57 -13.61
N LEU A 615 -13.97 16.66 -12.64
CA LEU A 615 -13.78 15.23 -12.88
C LEU A 615 -14.99 14.60 -13.59
N SER A 616 -16.22 14.90 -13.17
CA SER A 616 -17.42 14.34 -13.81
C SER A 616 -17.60 14.86 -15.24
N MET A 617 -17.36 16.16 -15.47
CA MET A 617 -17.44 16.75 -16.81
C MET A 617 -16.33 16.26 -17.74
N ALA A 618 -15.11 16.06 -17.25
CA ALA A 618 -14.02 15.48 -18.03
C ALA A 618 -14.34 14.04 -18.44
N LEU A 619 -14.93 13.24 -17.55
CA LEU A 619 -15.34 11.86 -17.86
C LEU A 619 -16.44 11.79 -18.93
N ILE A 620 -17.48 12.62 -18.80
CA ILE A 620 -18.53 12.75 -19.84
C ILE A 620 -17.88 13.22 -21.14
N GLY A 621 -16.95 14.17 -21.03
CA GLY A 621 -16.23 14.72 -22.16
C GLY A 621 -15.39 13.68 -22.89
N ASP A 622 -14.73 12.76 -22.18
CA ASP A 622 -13.98 11.65 -22.75
C ASP A 622 -14.86 10.65 -23.49
N ALA A 623 -16.04 10.33 -22.94
CA ALA A 623 -16.97 9.44 -23.61
C ALA A 623 -17.47 10.03 -24.94
N ILE A 624 -17.88 11.30 -24.94
CA ILE A 624 -18.33 12.02 -26.15
C ILE A 624 -17.16 12.25 -27.12
N GLY A 625 -16.00 12.61 -26.59
CA GLY A 625 -14.78 12.90 -27.32
C GLY A 625 -14.23 11.69 -28.06
N THR A 626 -14.16 10.55 -27.38
CA THR A 626 -13.71 9.28 -27.99
C THR A 626 -14.62 8.87 -29.15
N CYS A 627 -15.95 8.99 -28.98
CA CYS A 627 -16.90 8.78 -30.07
C CYS A 627 -16.65 9.73 -31.25
N SER A 628 -16.34 11.00 -30.97
CA SER A 628 -16.05 12.01 -32.00
C SER A 628 -14.78 11.67 -32.80
N ILE A 629 -13.69 11.29 -32.12
CA ILE A 629 -12.43 10.89 -32.75
C ILE A 629 -12.65 9.67 -33.66
N VAL A 630 -13.33 8.64 -33.15
CA VAL A 630 -13.62 7.41 -33.90
C VAL A 630 -14.39 7.69 -35.20
N VAL A 631 -15.36 8.60 -35.17
CA VAL A 631 -16.13 9.00 -36.37
C VAL A 631 -15.23 9.66 -37.41
N PHE A 632 -14.34 10.57 -37.01
CA PHE A 632 -13.43 11.23 -37.94
C PHE A 632 -12.34 10.28 -38.47
N GLU A 633 -11.86 9.34 -37.66
CA GLU A 633 -10.95 8.27 -38.10
C GLU A 633 -11.59 7.33 -39.12
N ALA A 634 -12.87 6.97 -38.92
CA ALA A 634 -13.63 6.22 -39.90
C ALA A 634 -13.77 7.00 -41.22
N GLY A 635 -14.00 8.31 -41.14
CA GLY A 635 -14.00 9.22 -42.28
C GLY A 635 -12.67 9.23 -43.04
N LYS A 636 -11.53 9.26 -42.32
CA LYS A 636 -10.19 9.18 -42.92
C LYS A 636 -9.97 7.87 -43.69
N HIS A 637 -10.40 6.74 -43.14
CA HIS A 637 -10.34 5.46 -43.86
C HIS A 637 -11.28 5.45 -45.08
N GLY A 638 -12.41 6.16 -44.98
CA GLY A 638 -13.36 6.37 -46.08
C GLY A 638 -12.79 7.12 -47.28
N GLU A 639 -11.78 7.99 -47.10
CA GLU A 639 -11.10 8.70 -48.19
C GLU A 639 -10.38 7.74 -49.16
N THR A 640 -9.94 6.58 -48.68
CA THR A 640 -9.32 5.54 -49.52
C THR A 640 -10.35 4.60 -50.17
N GLY A 641 -11.58 4.57 -49.63
CA GLY A 641 -12.69 3.78 -50.14
C GLY A 641 -13.72 3.48 -49.05
N THR A 642 -15.02 3.56 -49.39
CA THR A 642 -16.13 3.31 -48.44
C THR A 642 -16.09 1.93 -47.79
N LYS A 643 -15.57 0.93 -48.52
CA LYS A 643 -15.35 -0.43 -47.99
C LYS A 643 -14.40 -0.46 -46.79
N HIS A 644 -13.35 0.37 -46.80
CA HIS A 644 -12.38 0.43 -45.70
C HIS A 644 -12.99 1.06 -44.44
N ALA A 645 -13.83 2.10 -44.61
CA ALA A 645 -14.58 2.67 -43.49
C ALA A 645 -15.55 1.66 -42.86
N ILE A 646 -16.26 0.87 -43.68
CA ILE A 646 -17.19 -0.17 -43.20
C ILE A 646 -16.42 -1.28 -42.45
N TRP A 647 -15.29 -1.73 -42.97
CA TRP A 647 -14.47 -2.74 -42.26
C TRP A 647 -13.90 -2.20 -40.94
N TYR A 648 -13.50 -0.92 -40.90
CA TYR A 648 -13.07 -0.26 -39.67
C TYR A 648 -14.18 -0.23 -38.62
N THR A 649 -15.40 0.19 -39.00
CA THR A 649 -16.54 0.26 -38.06
C THR A 649 -16.98 -1.12 -37.58
N ILE A 650 -17.00 -2.13 -38.46
CA ILE A 650 -17.28 -3.52 -38.07
C ILE A 650 -16.22 -4.02 -37.08
N SER A 651 -14.94 -3.78 -37.37
CA SER A 651 -13.83 -4.23 -36.50
C SER A 651 -13.91 -3.59 -35.11
N LEU A 652 -14.23 -2.29 -35.05
CA LEU A 652 -14.46 -1.58 -33.78
C LEU A 652 -15.61 -2.21 -32.98
N VAL A 653 -16.77 -2.44 -33.61
CA VAL A 653 -17.93 -3.04 -32.94
C VAL A 653 -17.60 -4.44 -32.42
N LEU A 654 -16.88 -5.25 -33.19
CA LEU A 654 -16.46 -6.59 -32.78
C LEU A 654 -15.54 -6.55 -31.54
N VAL A 655 -14.57 -5.64 -31.50
CA VAL A 655 -13.69 -5.49 -30.33
C VAL A 655 -14.47 -5.04 -29.09
N LEU A 656 -15.36 -4.06 -29.23
CA LEU A 656 -16.20 -3.60 -28.11
C LEU A 656 -17.13 -4.70 -27.61
N MET A 657 -17.72 -5.50 -28.52
CA MET A 657 -18.52 -6.67 -28.17
C MET A 657 -17.70 -7.72 -27.42
N PHE A 658 -16.50 -8.06 -27.90
CA PHE A 658 -15.62 -9.00 -27.20
C PHE A 658 -15.26 -8.52 -25.78
N ILE A 659 -14.94 -7.24 -25.62
CA ILE A 659 -14.63 -6.64 -24.32
C ILE A 659 -15.85 -6.73 -23.37
N MET A 660 -17.04 -6.42 -23.88
CA MET A 660 -18.27 -6.42 -23.07
C MET A 660 -18.81 -7.82 -22.72
N PHE A 661 -18.69 -8.78 -23.64
CA PHE A 661 -19.27 -10.13 -23.47
C PHE A 661 -18.28 -11.20 -23.00
N CYS A 662 -16.96 -10.98 -23.15
CA CYS A 662 -15.94 -11.94 -22.70
C CYS A 662 -15.10 -11.38 -21.56
N VAL A 663 -14.48 -10.20 -21.75
CA VAL A 663 -13.53 -9.65 -20.77
C VAL A 663 -14.25 -9.17 -19.50
N ARG A 664 -15.38 -8.47 -19.64
CA ARG A 664 -16.12 -7.93 -18.49
C ARG A 664 -16.67 -9.02 -17.56
N PRO A 665 -17.34 -10.09 -18.05
CA PRO A 665 -17.74 -11.19 -17.19
C PRO A 665 -16.57 -11.88 -16.50
N MET A 666 -15.43 -12.05 -17.19
CA MET A 666 -14.21 -12.62 -16.61
C MET A 666 -13.69 -11.76 -15.45
N MET A 667 -13.61 -10.43 -15.61
CA MET A 667 -13.18 -9.54 -14.53
C MET A 667 -14.13 -9.55 -13.33
N MET A 668 -15.44 -9.56 -13.58
CA MET A 668 -16.44 -9.67 -12.51
C MET A 668 -16.36 -11.02 -11.78
N TRP A 669 -16.01 -12.09 -12.47
CA TRP A 669 -15.79 -13.41 -11.88
C TRP A 669 -14.54 -13.42 -10.98
N ILE A 670 -13.40 -12.85 -11.44
CA ILE A 670 -12.20 -12.69 -10.61
C ILE A 670 -12.51 -11.86 -9.36
N HIS A 671 -13.26 -10.77 -9.52
CA HIS A 671 -13.65 -9.90 -8.42
C HIS A 671 -14.48 -10.65 -7.36
N LYS A 672 -15.45 -11.47 -7.78
CA LYS A 672 -16.29 -12.26 -6.85
C LYS A 672 -15.56 -13.41 -6.16
N ASN A 673 -14.55 -13.99 -6.83
CA ASN A 673 -13.78 -15.11 -6.28
C ASN A 673 -12.63 -14.66 -5.37
N THR A 674 -12.32 -13.36 -5.34
CA THR A 674 -11.29 -12.84 -4.43
C THR A 674 -11.97 -12.53 -3.09
N PRO A 675 -11.63 -13.22 -1.98
CA PRO A 675 -12.22 -12.94 -0.68
C PRO A 675 -11.90 -11.51 -0.21
N GLU A 676 -12.87 -10.90 0.47
CA GLU A 676 -12.77 -9.51 0.94
C GLU A 676 -11.59 -9.35 1.92
N GLY A 677 -10.74 -8.35 1.70
CA GLY A 677 -9.55 -8.07 2.53
C GLY A 677 -8.26 -8.78 2.12
N HIS A 678 -8.30 -9.78 1.23
CA HIS A 678 -7.09 -10.44 0.73
C HIS A 678 -6.58 -9.85 -0.61
N PRO A 679 -5.26 -9.80 -0.84
CA PRO A 679 -4.71 -9.39 -2.12
C PRO A 679 -5.11 -10.41 -3.20
N VAL A 680 -5.45 -9.92 -4.39
CA VAL A 680 -5.71 -10.76 -5.56
C VAL A 680 -4.49 -11.64 -5.85
N GLU A 681 -4.72 -12.91 -6.23
CA GLU A 681 -3.62 -13.80 -6.60
C GLU A 681 -2.73 -13.19 -7.69
N GLN A 682 -1.42 -13.36 -7.52
CA GLN A 682 -0.42 -12.79 -8.43
C GLN A 682 -0.58 -13.27 -9.88
N SER A 683 -1.06 -14.51 -10.06
CA SER A 683 -1.38 -15.11 -11.36
C SER A 683 -2.36 -14.23 -12.16
N TYR A 684 -3.47 -13.81 -11.55
CA TYR A 684 -4.47 -12.96 -12.20
C TYR A 684 -3.89 -11.58 -12.55
N VAL A 685 -3.09 -10.98 -11.66
CA VAL A 685 -2.46 -9.67 -11.92
C VAL A 685 -1.55 -9.76 -13.15
N VAL A 686 -0.72 -10.80 -13.26
CA VAL A 686 0.17 -10.98 -14.41
C VAL A 686 -0.61 -11.18 -15.71
N VAL A 687 -1.67 -12.01 -15.71
CA VAL A 687 -2.51 -12.22 -16.89
C VAL A 687 -3.17 -10.92 -17.36
N ILE A 688 -3.67 -10.10 -16.43
CA ILE A 688 -4.30 -8.82 -16.75
C ILE A 688 -3.26 -7.85 -17.36
N LEU A 689 -2.06 -7.76 -16.80
CA LEU A 689 -1.00 -6.90 -17.33
C LEU A 689 -0.50 -7.35 -18.70
N LEU A 690 -0.43 -8.67 -18.96
CA LEU A 690 -0.16 -9.20 -20.30
C LEU A 690 -1.30 -8.88 -21.29
N GLY A 691 -2.54 -8.90 -20.82
CA GLY A 691 -3.72 -8.52 -21.58
C GLY A 691 -3.66 -7.09 -22.12
N VAL A 692 -2.99 -6.15 -21.42
CA VAL A 692 -2.77 -4.78 -21.89
C VAL A 692 -2.02 -4.76 -23.23
N PHE A 693 -0.96 -5.56 -23.35
CA PHE A 693 -0.16 -5.65 -24.59
C PHE A 693 -0.95 -6.30 -25.72
N VAL A 694 -1.64 -7.41 -25.42
CA VAL A 694 -2.45 -8.13 -26.41
C VAL A 694 -3.52 -7.22 -26.98
N LEU A 695 -4.27 -6.52 -26.11
CA LEU A 695 -5.36 -5.68 -26.57
C LEU A 695 -4.87 -4.43 -27.30
N GLY A 696 -3.77 -3.81 -26.87
CA GLY A 696 -3.15 -2.70 -27.62
C GLY A 696 -2.70 -3.12 -29.02
N PHE A 697 -2.04 -4.28 -29.13
CA PHE A 697 -1.63 -4.84 -30.41
C PHE A 697 -2.82 -5.14 -31.33
N VAL A 698 -3.87 -5.80 -30.81
CA VAL A 698 -5.09 -6.07 -31.58
C VAL A 698 -5.74 -4.78 -32.07
N THR A 699 -5.82 -3.74 -31.22
CA THR A 699 -6.41 -2.47 -31.65
C THR A 699 -5.60 -1.76 -32.73
N ASP A 700 -4.27 -1.77 -32.63
CA ASP A 700 -3.38 -1.18 -33.64
C ASP A 700 -3.45 -1.94 -34.98
N MET A 701 -3.48 -3.28 -34.93
CA MET A 701 -3.67 -4.12 -36.11
C MET A 701 -4.95 -3.82 -36.89
N LEU A 702 -6.02 -3.45 -36.18
CA LEU A 702 -7.32 -3.10 -36.77
C LEU A 702 -7.38 -1.63 -37.24
N GLY A 703 -6.27 -0.89 -37.11
CA GLY A 703 -6.11 0.49 -37.56
C GLY A 703 -6.55 1.56 -36.56
N MET A 704 -7.00 1.16 -35.36
CA MET A 704 -7.34 2.05 -34.25
C MET A 704 -6.08 2.55 -33.53
N ALA A 705 -6.19 3.61 -32.73
CA ALA A 705 -5.08 4.05 -31.89
C ALA A 705 -4.70 2.99 -30.84
N ILE A 706 -3.41 2.71 -30.69
CA ILE A 706 -2.85 1.68 -29.79
C ILE A 706 -3.29 1.84 -28.32
N ALA A 707 -3.62 3.05 -27.89
CA ALA A 707 -4.05 3.36 -26.53
C ALA A 707 -5.51 2.99 -26.22
N ASN A 708 -6.36 2.87 -27.25
CA ASN A 708 -7.79 2.62 -27.06
C ASN A 708 -8.04 1.24 -26.45
N GLY A 709 -7.29 0.22 -26.86
CA GLY A 709 -7.38 -1.12 -26.28
C GLY A 709 -7.12 -1.12 -24.76
N PRO A 710 -5.91 -0.72 -24.31
CA PRO A 710 -5.57 -0.55 -22.90
C PRO A 710 -6.59 0.28 -22.11
N LEU A 711 -7.11 1.37 -22.68
CA LEU A 711 -8.16 2.18 -22.06
C LEU A 711 -9.43 1.37 -21.79
N TRP A 712 -9.95 0.68 -22.81
CA TRP A 712 -11.18 -0.11 -22.70
C TRP A 712 -11.03 -1.30 -21.76
N LEU A 713 -9.86 -1.94 -21.74
CA LEU A 713 -9.56 -2.99 -20.74
C LEU A 713 -9.60 -2.42 -19.33
N GLY A 714 -8.99 -1.24 -19.12
CA GLY A 714 -9.01 -0.55 -17.83
C GLY A 714 -10.42 -0.23 -17.37
N LEU A 715 -11.26 0.35 -18.24
CA LEU A 715 -12.65 0.74 -17.95
C LEU A 715 -13.58 -0.43 -17.60
N VAL A 716 -13.21 -1.65 -18.01
CA VAL A 716 -13.98 -2.86 -17.73
C VAL A 716 -13.63 -3.47 -16.36
N ILE A 717 -12.44 -3.17 -15.83
CA ILE A 717 -12.03 -3.64 -14.51
C ILE A 717 -12.79 -2.83 -13.46
N PRO A 718 -13.42 -3.47 -12.46
CA PRO A 718 -14.11 -2.77 -11.39
C PRO A 718 -13.12 -1.89 -10.61
N ASP A 719 -13.50 -0.63 -10.41
CA ASP A 719 -12.68 0.37 -9.74
C ASP A 719 -12.68 0.17 -8.21
N GLY A 720 -11.49 0.30 -7.60
CA GLY A 720 -11.29 0.10 -6.15
C GLY A 720 -11.03 -1.35 -5.72
N PRO A 721 -11.10 -1.65 -4.41
CA PRO A 721 -10.73 -2.96 -3.87
C PRO A 721 -11.78 -4.06 -4.15
N PRO A 722 -11.36 -5.35 -4.22
CA PRO A 722 -9.97 -5.82 -4.10
C PRO A 722 -9.15 -5.70 -5.40
N LEU A 723 -9.79 -5.80 -6.58
CA LEU A 723 -9.09 -5.97 -7.86
C LEU A 723 -8.41 -4.71 -8.40
N GLY A 724 -9.16 -3.63 -8.64
CA GLY A 724 -8.62 -2.38 -9.19
C GLY A 724 -7.55 -1.76 -8.28
N ALA A 725 -7.76 -1.81 -6.96
CA ALA A 725 -6.79 -1.36 -5.97
C ALA A 725 -5.46 -2.13 -6.05
N THR A 726 -5.53 -3.47 -6.07
CA THR A 726 -4.33 -4.32 -6.17
C THR A 726 -3.55 -4.05 -7.45
N ILE A 727 -4.23 -3.94 -8.60
CA ILE A 727 -3.59 -3.67 -9.90
C ILE A 727 -2.89 -2.31 -9.88
N VAL A 728 -3.58 -1.28 -9.41
CA VAL A 728 -3.03 0.09 -9.33
C VAL A 728 -1.82 0.12 -8.41
N GLU A 729 -1.89 -0.49 -7.23
CA GLU A 729 -0.81 -0.48 -6.25
C GLU A 729 0.44 -1.22 -6.77
N LYS A 730 0.26 -2.43 -7.30
CA LYS A 730 1.37 -3.25 -7.82
C LYS A 730 2.02 -2.65 -9.06
N SER A 731 1.24 -1.98 -9.90
CA SER A 731 1.73 -1.42 -11.18
C SER A 731 2.27 0.01 -11.04
N LYS A 732 1.95 0.72 -9.95
CA LYS A 732 2.29 2.14 -9.78
C LYS A 732 3.78 2.42 -9.89
N THR A 733 4.62 1.66 -9.19
CA THR A 733 6.07 1.88 -9.17
C THR A 733 6.69 1.65 -10.55
N ILE A 734 6.34 0.52 -11.19
CA ILE A 734 6.83 0.18 -12.54
C ILE A 734 6.40 1.25 -13.55
N MET A 735 5.14 1.70 -13.47
CA MET A 735 4.63 2.71 -14.37
C MET A 735 5.27 4.09 -14.13
N THR A 736 5.19 4.63 -12.90
CA THR A 736 5.57 6.04 -12.61
C THR A 736 7.09 6.26 -12.53
N ASP A 737 7.83 5.26 -12.03
CA ASP A 737 9.26 5.41 -11.73
C ASP A 737 10.17 4.78 -12.79
N PHE A 738 9.63 3.96 -13.69
CA PHE A 738 10.37 3.31 -14.77
C PHE A 738 9.80 3.62 -16.16
N LEU A 739 8.57 3.24 -16.50
CA LEU A 739 8.05 3.34 -17.88
C LEU A 739 7.66 4.76 -18.31
N LEU A 740 6.96 5.52 -17.47
CA LEU A 740 6.43 6.85 -17.81
C LEU A 740 7.52 7.89 -18.19
N PRO A 741 8.71 7.94 -17.54
CA PRO A 741 9.82 8.75 -18.02
C PRO A 741 10.17 8.55 -19.50
N PHE A 742 10.10 7.30 -20.00
CA PHE A 742 10.41 7.02 -21.41
C PHE A 742 9.35 7.57 -22.34
N SER A 743 8.08 7.64 -21.93
CA SER A 743 7.02 8.28 -22.72
C SER A 743 7.30 9.76 -22.93
N PHE A 744 7.79 10.45 -21.90
CA PHE A 744 8.21 11.85 -22.03
C PHE A 744 9.49 12.03 -22.84
N LEU A 745 10.44 11.11 -22.70
CA LEU A 745 11.65 11.14 -23.50
C LEU A 745 11.34 10.94 -25.00
N MET A 746 10.42 10.04 -25.32
CA MET A 746 9.92 9.83 -26.69
C MET A 746 9.28 11.10 -27.27
N VAL A 747 8.48 11.84 -26.49
CA VAL A 747 7.96 13.15 -26.92
C VAL A 747 9.11 14.14 -27.14
N GLY A 748 10.09 14.12 -26.24
CA GLY A 748 11.27 14.99 -26.28
C GLY A 748 12.16 14.77 -27.50
N THR A 749 12.43 13.51 -27.89
CA THR A 749 13.26 13.18 -29.07
C THR A 749 12.66 13.68 -30.38
N HIS A 750 11.34 13.72 -30.47
CA HIS A 750 10.62 14.27 -31.62
C HIS A 750 10.44 15.80 -31.58
N THR A 751 10.76 16.45 -30.46
CA THR A 751 10.63 17.90 -30.29
C THR A 751 11.91 18.61 -30.72
N ASP A 752 11.86 19.34 -31.83
CA ASP A 752 12.99 20.10 -32.39
C ASP A 752 12.60 21.56 -32.67
N VAL A 753 12.99 22.46 -31.76
CA VAL A 753 12.70 23.90 -31.88
C VAL A 753 13.45 24.53 -33.06
N PHE A 754 14.62 24.01 -33.43
CA PHE A 754 15.41 24.59 -34.53
C PHE A 754 14.81 24.24 -35.89
N ALA A 755 14.22 23.05 -36.03
CA ALA A 755 13.47 22.68 -37.23
C ALA A 755 12.28 23.61 -37.52
N MET A 756 11.74 24.33 -36.51
CA MET A 756 10.73 25.37 -36.73
C MET A 756 11.31 26.65 -37.33
N SER A 757 12.57 26.98 -37.03
CA SER A 757 13.23 28.18 -37.56
C SER A 757 13.68 28.04 -39.02
N GLU A 758 13.82 26.81 -39.51
CA GLU A 758 14.25 26.51 -40.87
C GLU A 758 13.10 26.58 -41.91
N ILE A 759 11.84 26.62 -41.45
CA ILE A 759 10.65 26.64 -42.31
C ILE A 759 9.94 27.98 -42.25
N ASP A 760 9.42 28.43 -43.39
CA ASP A 760 8.64 29.67 -43.49
C ASP A 760 7.40 29.62 -42.58
N TRP A 761 7.21 30.69 -41.80
CA TRP A 761 6.10 30.82 -40.83
C TRP A 761 4.71 30.63 -41.46
N SER A 762 4.57 30.88 -42.76
CA SER A 762 3.34 30.70 -43.53
C SER A 762 2.76 29.28 -43.46
N HIS A 763 3.61 28.25 -43.32
CA HIS A 763 3.17 26.85 -43.18
C HIS A 763 2.73 26.50 -41.74
N LEU A 764 3.21 27.25 -40.74
CA LEU A 764 2.91 27.04 -39.32
C LEU A 764 1.73 27.89 -38.83
N GLU A 765 1.51 29.05 -39.46
CA GLU A 765 0.43 29.99 -39.14
C GLU A 765 -0.96 29.34 -39.02
N PRO A 766 -1.41 28.45 -39.94
CA PRO A 766 -2.73 27.82 -39.81
C PRO A 766 -2.87 26.96 -38.56
N LEU A 767 -1.81 26.23 -38.21
CA LEU A 767 -1.81 25.39 -37.01
C LEU A 767 -1.80 26.24 -35.75
N PHE A 768 -1.03 27.33 -35.73
CA PHE A 768 -1.00 28.30 -34.62
C PHE A 768 -2.39 28.89 -34.33
N PHE A 769 -3.10 29.35 -35.36
CA PHE A 769 -4.43 29.93 -35.17
C PHE A 769 -5.48 28.89 -34.77
N MET A 770 -5.43 27.68 -35.33
CA MET A 770 -6.31 26.59 -34.88
C MET A 770 -6.14 26.30 -33.39
N VAL A 771 -4.90 26.23 -32.92
CA VAL A 771 -4.54 26.02 -31.52
C VAL A 771 -5.08 27.15 -30.65
N LEU A 772 -4.76 28.40 -31.01
CA LEU A 772 -5.18 29.59 -30.27
C LEU A 772 -6.71 29.70 -30.18
N THR A 773 -7.42 29.54 -31.29
CA THR A 773 -8.88 29.54 -31.32
C THR A 773 -9.46 28.40 -30.49
N GLY A 774 -8.92 27.18 -30.61
CA GLY A 774 -9.40 26.02 -29.87
C GLY A 774 -9.34 26.23 -28.35
N TYR A 775 -8.24 26.79 -27.84
CA TYR A 775 -8.09 27.06 -26.42
C TYR A 775 -8.95 28.22 -25.91
N LEU A 776 -8.97 29.34 -26.62
CA LEU A 776 -9.79 30.49 -26.22
C LEU A 776 -11.27 30.13 -26.23
N THR A 777 -11.75 29.51 -27.31
CA THR A 777 -13.17 29.13 -27.42
C THR A 777 -13.59 28.12 -26.38
N LYS A 778 -12.70 27.18 -26.00
CA LYS A 778 -12.95 26.22 -24.92
C LYS A 778 -13.04 26.85 -23.55
N PHE A 779 -12.11 27.76 -23.24
CA PHE A 779 -12.15 28.51 -22.00
C PHE A 779 -13.45 29.35 -21.89
N PHE A 780 -13.79 30.11 -22.93
CA PHE A 780 -14.99 30.95 -22.90
C PHE A 780 -16.29 30.15 -22.95
N SER A 781 -16.38 29.08 -23.75
CA SER A 781 -17.60 28.27 -23.86
C SER A 781 -17.94 27.58 -22.54
N THR A 782 -16.94 27.01 -21.87
CA THR A 782 -17.12 26.39 -20.55
C THR A 782 -17.46 27.43 -19.49
N TRP A 783 -16.80 28.60 -19.50
CA TRP A 783 -17.08 29.65 -18.53
C TRP A 783 -18.50 30.22 -18.66
N VAL A 784 -18.94 30.54 -19.88
CA VAL A 784 -20.31 31.02 -20.15
C VAL A 784 -21.35 29.95 -19.77
N ALA A 785 -21.07 28.68 -20.07
CA ALA A 785 -21.94 27.57 -19.65
C ALA A 785 -22.06 27.48 -18.12
N THR A 786 -20.97 27.66 -17.37
CA THR A 786 -21.04 27.66 -15.89
C THR A 786 -21.80 28.85 -15.31
N PHE A 787 -21.71 30.02 -15.96
CA PHE A 787 -22.46 31.21 -15.56
C PHE A 787 -23.97 31.05 -15.76
N TYR A 788 -24.38 30.36 -16.83
CA TYR A 788 -25.80 30.04 -17.08
C TYR A 788 -26.45 29.24 -15.93
N TRP A 789 -25.67 28.38 -15.27
CA TRP A 789 -26.12 27.58 -14.13
C TRP A 789 -25.95 28.28 -12.76
N GLN A 790 -25.73 29.59 -12.75
CA GLN A 790 -25.60 30.41 -11.54
C GLN A 790 -24.47 29.99 -10.58
N LEU A 791 -23.40 29.38 -11.09
CA LEU A 791 -22.20 29.16 -10.28
C LEU A 791 -21.55 30.50 -9.88
N PRO A 792 -20.96 30.60 -8.68
CA PRO A 792 -20.19 31.78 -8.29
C PRO A 792 -19.11 32.08 -9.33
N PHE A 793 -18.92 33.36 -9.66
CA PHE A 793 -18.00 33.81 -10.72
C PHE A 793 -16.59 33.18 -10.62
N ARG A 794 -16.04 33.12 -9.39
CA ARG A 794 -14.71 32.54 -9.13
C ARG A 794 -14.68 31.03 -9.36
N ASP A 795 -15.74 30.32 -8.96
CA ASP A 795 -15.84 28.87 -9.11
C ASP A 795 -16.01 28.50 -10.59
N GLY A 796 -16.84 29.26 -11.33
CA GLY A 796 -16.97 29.10 -12.78
C GLY A 796 -15.67 29.39 -13.53
N LEU A 797 -14.91 30.43 -13.13
CA LEU A 797 -13.61 30.76 -13.72
C LEU A 797 -12.55 29.69 -13.41
N ALA A 798 -12.49 29.19 -12.17
CA ALA A 798 -11.60 28.11 -11.80
C ALA A 798 -11.91 26.83 -12.60
N LEU A 799 -13.20 26.51 -12.76
CA LEU A 799 -13.67 25.35 -13.49
C LEU A 799 -13.34 25.43 -15.00
N SER A 800 -13.49 26.59 -15.63
CA SER A 800 -13.13 26.77 -17.05
C SER A 800 -11.62 26.70 -17.29
N LEU A 801 -10.81 27.22 -16.36
CA LEU A 801 -9.35 27.03 -16.38
C LEU A 801 -8.99 25.55 -16.24
N MET A 802 -9.59 24.83 -15.28
CA MET A 802 -9.36 23.40 -15.06
C MET A 802 -9.72 22.56 -16.29
N MET A 803 -10.86 22.84 -16.93
CA MET A 803 -11.29 22.12 -18.13
C MET A 803 -10.44 22.44 -19.37
N SER A 804 -9.65 23.52 -19.34
CA SER A 804 -8.77 23.92 -20.43
C SER A 804 -7.32 23.45 -20.24
N LEU A 805 -7.00 22.83 -19.10
CA LEU A 805 -5.70 22.22 -18.85
C LEU A 805 -5.41 21.07 -19.82
N ARG A 806 -4.12 20.89 -20.09
CA ARG A 806 -3.57 19.86 -20.99
C ARG A 806 -2.39 19.18 -20.32
N GLY A 807 -2.07 17.96 -20.73
CA GLY A 807 -0.92 17.24 -20.21
C GLY A 807 -0.52 16.06 -21.07
N GLN A 808 -0.21 14.95 -20.39
CA GLN A 808 0.56 13.84 -20.95
C GLN A 808 -0.17 13.11 -22.08
N VAL A 809 -1.49 12.92 -21.96
CA VAL A 809 -2.28 12.23 -22.98
C VAL A 809 -2.24 13.01 -24.29
N GLU A 810 -2.29 14.34 -24.22
CA GLU A 810 -2.27 15.20 -25.38
C GLU A 810 -0.95 15.19 -26.14
N LEU A 811 0.17 15.20 -25.42
CA LEU A 811 1.49 15.13 -26.02
C LEU A 811 1.68 13.84 -26.84
N ILE A 812 1.14 12.73 -26.35
CA ILE A 812 1.28 11.43 -27.01
C ILE A 812 0.27 11.29 -28.17
N MET A 813 -0.90 11.93 -28.08
CA MET A 813 -1.80 12.06 -29.23
C MET A 813 -1.15 12.84 -30.39
N PHE A 814 -0.29 13.82 -30.11
CA PHE A 814 0.47 14.50 -31.17
C PHE A 814 1.47 13.55 -31.87
N VAL A 815 2.05 12.59 -31.13
CA VAL A 815 2.90 11.54 -31.73
C VAL A 815 2.05 10.66 -32.65
N HIS A 816 0.82 10.33 -32.26
CA HIS A 816 -0.11 9.60 -33.13
C HIS A 816 -0.44 10.36 -34.43
N PHE A 817 -0.62 11.69 -34.36
CA PHE A 817 -0.84 12.52 -35.55
C PHE A 817 0.38 12.55 -36.48
N MET A 818 1.59 12.50 -35.93
CA MET A 818 2.83 12.35 -36.69
C MET A 818 2.92 10.98 -37.37
N ASP A 819 2.63 9.89 -36.66
CA ASP A 819 2.65 8.52 -37.21
C ASP A 819 1.67 8.35 -38.37
N LYS A 820 0.48 8.96 -38.24
CA LYS A 820 -0.54 9.00 -39.30
C LYS A 820 -0.26 10.04 -40.39
N LYS A 821 0.93 10.67 -40.37
CA LYS A 821 1.43 11.69 -41.31
C LYS A 821 0.53 12.91 -41.49
N ILE A 822 -0.23 13.27 -40.45
CA ILE A 822 -1.11 14.44 -40.45
C ILE A 822 -0.29 15.71 -40.24
N ILE A 823 0.69 15.64 -39.33
CA ILE A 823 1.53 16.77 -38.90
C ILE A 823 3.00 16.39 -39.07
N LYS A 824 3.83 17.36 -39.47
CA LYS A 824 5.30 17.21 -39.58
C LYS A 824 5.98 17.64 -38.28
N ILE A 825 7.27 17.30 -38.10
CA ILE A 825 8.10 17.64 -36.92
C ILE A 825 7.97 19.13 -36.47
N PRO A 826 8.00 20.13 -37.37
CA PRO A 826 7.86 21.54 -36.96
C PRO A 826 6.47 21.86 -36.38
N GLY A 827 5.41 21.29 -36.96
CA GLY A 827 4.05 21.45 -36.45
C GLY A 827 3.83 20.71 -35.14
N PHE A 828 4.44 19.52 -34.98
CA PHE A 828 4.45 18.78 -33.72
C PHE A 828 5.13 19.60 -32.61
N THR A 829 6.30 20.19 -32.91
CA THR A 829 7.03 21.01 -31.94
C THR A 829 6.24 22.26 -31.53
N LEU A 830 5.56 22.91 -32.48
CA LEU A 830 4.65 24.03 -32.18
C LEU A 830 3.53 23.61 -31.20
N LEU A 831 2.90 22.45 -31.41
CA LEU A 831 1.83 21.95 -30.55
C LEU A 831 2.31 21.63 -29.13
N VAL A 832 3.48 21.01 -29.00
CA VAL A 832 4.11 20.70 -27.71
C VAL A 832 4.43 21.99 -26.95
N LEU A 833 5.08 22.96 -27.60
CA LEU A 833 5.45 24.23 -26.96
C LEU A 833 4.21 25.04 -26.52
N MET A 834 3.19 25.13 -27.38
CA MET A 834 1.95 25.83 -27.03
C MET A 834 1.21 25.19 -25.86
N THR A 835 1.16 23.86 -25.85
CA THR A 835 0.57 23.11 -24.75
C THR A 835 1.33 23.36 -23.44
N ALA A 836 2.67 23.33 -23.48
CA ALA A 836 3.51 23.60 -22.32
C ALA A 836 3.32 25.02 -21.77
N VAL A 837 3.26 26.05 -22.63
CA VAL A 837 3.04 27.45 -22.23
C VAL A 837 1.64 27.65 -21.61
N LEU A 838 0.61 27.03 -22.18
CA LEU A 838 -0.75 27.13 -21.64
C LEU A 838 -0.88 26.44 -20.28
N THR A 839 -0.33 25.24 -20.13
CA THR A 839 -0.35 24.55 -18.84
C THR A 839 0.51 25.30 -17.81
N ALA A 840 1.64 25.91 -18.22
CA ALA A 840 2.48 26.76 -17.36
C ALA A 840 1.74 28.00 -16.85
N THR A 841 0.83 28.57 -17.65
CA THR A 841 0.10 29.79 -17.30
C THR A 841 -1.20 29.50 -16.54
N PHE A 842 -1.97 28.48 -16.95
CA PHE A 842 -3.25 28.16 -16.30
C PHE A 842 -3.09 27.54 -14.90
N THR A 843 -2.05 26.73 -14.67
CA THR A 843 -1.80 26.10 -13.36
C THR A 843 -1.64 27.11 -12.22
N PRO A 844 -0.77 28.14 -12.31
CA PRO A 844 -0.68 29.17 -11.26
C PRO A 844 -1.93 30.04 -11.19
N LEU A 845 -2.59 30.34 -12.32
CA LEU A 845 -3.85 31.08 -12.33
C LEU A 845 -4.94 30.37 -11.52
N ILE A 846 -5.07 29.05 -11.64
CA ILE A 846 -6.02 28.27 -10.82
C ILE A 846 -5.70 28.43 -9.34
N SER A 847 -4.43 28.35 -8.95
CA SER A 847 -4.01 28.52 -7.55
C SER A 847 -4.26 29.92 -6.99
N ILE A 848 -4.27 30.95 -7.85
CA ILE A 848 -4.57 32.34 -7.46
C ILE A 848 -6.09 32.55 -7.34
N VAL A 849 -6.86 31.98 -8.27
CA VAL A 849 -8.31 32.15 -8.34
C VAL A 849 -9.03 31.33 -7.27
N TYR A 850 -8.52 30.12 -6.97
CA TYR A 850 -9.17 29.16 -6.08
C TYR A 850 -8.29 28.80 -4.88
N ASP A 851 -8.76 29.15 -3.70
CA ASP A 851 -8.19 28.71 -2.42
C ASP A 851 -9.08 27.62 -1.82
N PRO A 852 -8.59 26.37 -1.69
CA PRO A 852 -9.38 25.26 -1.17
C PRO A 852 -9.74 25.41 0.31
N THR A 853 -9.02 26.26 1.07
CA THR A 853 -9.22 26.41 2.51
C THR A 853 -10.24 27.50 2.86
N ARG A 854 -10.55 28.36 1.89
CA ARG A 854 -11.44 29.51 2.06
C ARG A 854 -12.87 29.17 2.51
N PRO A 855 -13.52 28.09 2.04
CA PRO A 855 -14.87 27.74 2.51
C PRO A 855 -14.94 27.47 4.03
N TYR A 856 -13.83 27.07 4.65
CA TYR A 856 -13.77 26.77 6.09
C TYR A 856 -13.48 28.00 6.96
N ILE A 857 -13.13 29.13 6.34
CA ILE A 857 -12.91 30.40 7.05
C ILE A 857 -14.28 30.99 7.37
N VAL A 858 -14.83 30.58 8.51
CA VAL A 858 -16.11 31.05 9.02
C VAL A 858 -15.87 32.21 9.97
N ASN A 859 -16.43 33.38 9.64
CA ASN A 859 -16.36 34.57 10.50
C ASN A 859 -17.28 34.46 11.73
N GLN A 860 -18.24 33.53 11.71
CA GLN A 860 -19.11 33.22 12.84
C GLN A 860 -18.40 32.32 13.85
N ARG A 861 -18.53 32.66 15.13
CA ARG A 861 -18.04 31.84 16.24
C ARG A 861 -18.95 30.61 16.41
N ARG A 862 -18.36 29.43 16.34
CA ARG A 862 -18.96 28.09 16.52
C ARG A 862 -18.18 27.30 17.58
N ASN A 863 -17.83 27.97 18.68
CA ASN A 863 -17.16 27.36 19.81
C ASN A 863 -18.18 27.03 20.93
N ILE A 864 -17.83 26.08 21.79
CA ILE A 864 -18.63 25.61 22.92
C ILE A 864 -18.94 26.77 23.88
N GLN A 865 -17.97 27.67 24.12
CA GLN A 865 -18.14 28.80 25.03
C GLN A 865 -19.28 29.75 24.63
N HIS A 866 -19.46 30.02 23.33
CA HIS A 866 -20.47 30.97 22.84
C HIS A 866 -21.71 30.28 22.25
N HIS A 867 -21.82 28.96 22.41
CA HIS A 867 -22.99 28.22 21.98
C HIS A 867 -24.23 28.60 22.83
N LEU A 868 -25.40 28.71 22.20
CA LEU A 868 -26.61 29.08 22.93
C LEU A 868 -26.93 28.03 24.02
N PRO A 869 -27.30 28.47 25.23
CA PRO A 869 -27.80 27.58 26.26
C PRO A 869 -29.12 26.93 25.81
N ASN A 870 -29.27 25.62 26.06
CA ASN A 870 -30.49 24.83 25.80
C ASN A 870 -30.86 24.63 24.32
N THR A 871 -29.88 24.74 23.43
CA THR A 871 -30.02 24.33 22.02
C THR A 871 -29.30 23.00 21.79
N LYS A 872 -29.61 22.34 20.66
CA LYS A 872 -28.99 21.08 20.27
C LYS A 872 -27.49 21.29 20.04
N LEU A 873 -26.64 20.40 20.55
CA LEU A 873 -25.20 20.46 20.32
C LEU A 873 -24.83 19.47 19.20
N SER A 874 -24.31 20.00 18.09
CA SER A 874 -23.82 19.20 16.96
C SER A 874 -22.32 18.92 17.12
N MET A 875 -21.93 17.66 17.03
CA MET A 875 -20.55 17.19 17.16
C MET A 875 -20.15 16.34 15.96
N VAL A 876 -18.87 16.38 15.57
CA VAL A 876 -18.29 15.47 14.57
C VAL A 876 -17.32 14.54 15.28
N LEU A 877 -17.56 13.23 15.15
CA LEU A 877 -16.75 12.18 15.76
C LEU A 877 -15.94 11.46 14.69
N CYS A 878 -14.63 11.60 14.69
CA CYS A 878 -13.78 10.91 13.73
C CYS A 878 -13.38 9.53 14.26
N ILE A 879 -13.63 8.47 13.48
CA ILE A 879 -13.20 7.10 13.80
C ILE A 879 -12.10 6.71 12.81
N GLN A 880 -10.92 6.36 13.34
CA GLN A 880 -9.79 5.86 12.55
C GLN A 880 -9.64 4.34 12.69
N ASP A 881 -9.64 3.83 13.93
CA ASP A 881 -9.47 2.41 14.25
C ASP A 881 -10.61 1.88 15.13
N ASP A 882 -10.82 0.57 15.09
CA ASP A 882 -11.86 -0.12 15.85
C ASP A 882 -11.65 -0.01 17.37
N GLU A 883 -10.40 0.11 17.83
CA GLU A 883 -10.04 0.28 19.24
C GLU A 883 -10.45 1.65 19.80
N SER A 884 -10.44 2.70 18.95
CA SER A 884 -10.71 4.09 19.38
C SER A 884 -12.16 4.35 19.79
N ILE A 885 -13.08 3.45 19.41
CA ILE A 885 -14.52 3.65 19.60
C ILE A 885 -14.91 3.62 21.07
N ASN A 886 -14.25 2.77 21.87
CA ASN A 886 -14.56 2.65 23.29
C ASN A 886 -14.26 3.96 24.03
N GLY A 887 -13.09 4.57 23.80
CA GLY A 887 -12.75 5.89 24.32
C GLY A 887 -13.73 6.97 23.86
N LEU A 888 -14.13 6.94 22.58
CA LEU A 888 -15.06 7.93 22.03
C LEU A 888 -16.48 7.81 22.60
N ILE A 889 -17.00 6.59 22.77
CA ILE A 889 -18.29 6.35 23.45
C ILE A 889 -18.21 6.82 24.90
N ASN A 890 -17.10 6.54 25.59
CA ASN A 890 -16.90 7.01 26.96
C ASN A 890 -16.97 8.54 27.04
N VAL A 891 -16.30 9.27 26.13
CA VAL A 891 -16.39 10.74 26.08
C VAL A 891 -17.82 11.23 25.82
N LEU A 892 -18.58 10.57 24.95
CA LEU A 892 -19.99 10.91 24.71
C LEU A 892 -20.88 10.67 25.94
N ASP A 893 -20.64 9.57 26.67
CA ASP A 893 -21.33 9.25 27.92
C ASP A 893 -21.02 10.29 29.01
N ILE A 894 -19.75 10.66 29.14
CA ILE A 894 -19.24 11.63 30.12
C ILE A 894 -19.85 13.02 29.88
N SER A 895 -20.07 13.38 28.61
CA SER A 895 -20.62 14.68 28.19
C SER A 895 -22.08 14.92 28.62
N ASN A 896 -22.76 13.93 29.22
CA ASN A 896 -24.11 14.01 29.82
C ASN A 896 -25.20 14.61 28.88
N PRO A 897 -25.56 13.90 27.80
CA PRO A 897 -26.67 14.31 26.93
C PRO A 897 -27.97 14.40 27.75
N ASN A 898 -28.67 15.52 27.65
CA ASN A 898 -29.87 15.78 28.44
C ASN A 898 -31.04 16.27 27.57
N PRO A 899 -32.31 16.23 28.06
CA PRO A 899 -33.47 16.64 27.27
C PRO A 899 -33.43 18.10 26.81
N ASN A 900 -32.78 18.97 27.59
CA ASN A 900 -32.67 20.40 27.31
C ASN A 900 -31.52 20.72 26.35
N ARG A 901 -30.58 19.78 26.15
CA ARG A 901 -29.45 19.86 25.23
C ARG A 901 -29.19 18.49 24.59
N PRO A 902 -30.01 18.08 23.61
CA PRO A 902 -29.79 16.83 22.90
C PRO A 902 -28.56 16.95 21.99
N PHE A 903 -27.89 15.83 21.75
CA PHE A 903 -26.70 15.76 20.90
C PHE A 903 -27.04 15.21 19.53
N ILE A 904 -26.48 15.83 18.50
CA ILE A 904 -26.44 15.27 17.14
C ILE A 904 -24.98 14.96 16.85
N VAL A 905 -24.64 13.68 16.75
CA VAL A 905 -23.26 13.22 16.56
C VAL A 905 -23.12 12.69 15.14
N HIS A 906 -22.33 13.38 14.34
CA HIS A 906 -21.97 13.00 12.98
C HIS A 906 -20.70 12.16 13.07
N THR A 907 -20.86 10.85 12.99
CA THR A 907 -19.76 9.89 13.04
C THR A 907 -19.16 9.74 11.65
N VAL A 908 -17.88 10.07 11.52
CA VAL A 908 -17.15 10.06 10.25
C VAL A 908 -16.04 9.02 10.31
N ARG A 909 -16.15 7.99 9.46
CA ARG A 909 -15.05 7.04 9.23
C ARG A 909 -14.28 7.43 7.98
N LEU A 910 -12.96 7.50 8.10
CA LEU A 910 -12.05 7.87 7.02
C LEU A 910 -11.32 6.62 6.51
N PHE A 911 -11.40 6.37 5.20
CA PHE A 911 -10.61 5.36 4.50
C PHE A 911 -9.68 6.00 3.48
N GLU A 912 -8.49 5.45 3.32
CA GLU A 912 -7.60 5.87 2.25
C GLU A 912 -8.15 5.45 0.88
N LEU A 913 -8.14 6.39 -0.06
CA LEU A 913 -8.53 6.14 -1.45
C LEU A 913 -7.46 5.33 -2.17
N VAL A 914 -7.69 4.01 -2.29
CA VAL A 914 -6.83 3.08 -3.02
C VAL A 914 -7.54 2.56 -4.28
N GLY A 915 -6.89 2.66 -5.43
CA GLY A 915 -7.42 2.12 -6.69
C GLY A 915 -8.48 2.95 -7.42
N ARG A 916 -9.00 4.02 -6.82
CA ARG A 916 -9.99 4.93 -7.42
C ARG A 916 -9.43 6.31 -7.69
N ALA A 917 -9.94 6.99 -8.72
CA ALA A 917 -9.56 8.38 -9.04
C ALA A 917 -10.47 9.42 -8.36
N SER A 918 -11.74 9.12 -8.11
CA SER A 918 -12.67 10.03 -7.44
C SER A 918 -12.85 9.67 -5.96
N PRO A 919 -12.85 10.66 -5.06
CA PRO A 919 -13.18 10.43 -3.65
C PRO A 919 -14.63 9.98 -3.53
N LEU A 920 -14.91 9.15 -2.52
CA LEU A 920 -16.25 8.64 -2.25
C LEU A 920 -16.76 9.24 -0.94
N PHE A 921 -17.97 9.78 -0.96
CA PHE A 921 -18.69 10.23 0.22
C PHE A 921 -19.99 9.43 0.31
N ILE A 922 -20.14 8.65 1.37
CA ILE A 922 -21.31 7.81 1.64
C ILE A 922 -22.02 8.38 2.86
N ASP A 923 -23.26 8.77 2.65
CA ASP A 923 -24.23 9.08 3.70
C ASP A 923 -25.10 7.83 3.92
N HIS A 924 -24.97 7.22 5.10
CA HIS A 924 -25.59 5.93 5.41
C HIS A 924 -27.09 6.02 5.63
N ASP A 925 -27.63 7.22 5.89
CA ASP A 925 -29.07 7.39 6.04
C ASP A 925 -29.78 7.40 4.68
N ASN A 926 -29.04 7.76 3.62
CA ASN A 926 -29.58 7.97 2.28
C ASN A 926 -29.08 6.96 1.24
N GLN A 927 -28.02 6.21 1.52
CA GLN A 927 -27.35 5.32 0.56
C GLN A 927 -27.01 3.96 1.18
N GLU A 928 -27.21 2.89 0.42
CA GLU A 928 -26.79 1.54 0.81
C GLU A 928 -25.26 1.39 0.75
N MET A 929 -24.71 0.74 1.77
CA MET A 929 -23.28 0.48 1.90
C MET A 929 -22.79 -0.55 0.87
N PRO A 930 -21.67 -0.30 0.16
CA PRO A 930 -20.97 -1.34 -0.58
C PRO A 930 -20.44 -2.42 0.39
N SER A 931 -20.60 -3.71 0.04
CA SER A 931 -20.15 -4.85 0.86
C SER A 931 -18.67 -4.73 1.28
N ASN A 932 -17.81 -4.24 0.39
CA ASN A 932 -16.36 -4.16 0.60
C ASN A 932 -15.93 -3.19 1.72
N TYR A 933 -16.82 -2.35 2.26
CA TYR A 933 -16.53 -1.42 3.36
C TYR A 933 -17.36 -1.73 4.62
N GLN A 934 -17.85 -2.96 4.76
CA GLN A 934 -18.79 -3.35 5.80
C GLN A 934 -18.14 -3.32 7.21
N TRP A 935 -18.49 -2.30 7.99
CA TRP A 935 -18.16 -2.18 9.42
C TRP A 935 -19.40 -2.38 10.30
N MET A 936 -20.22 -3.37 9.95
CA MET A 936 -21.53 -3.56 10.59
C MET A 936 -21.42 -3.66 12.12
N HIS A 937 -20.33 -4.20 12.66
CA HIS A 937 -20.11 -4.28 14.10
C HIS A 937 -20.11 -2.90 14.77
N ILE A 938 -19.42 -1.91 14.23
CA ILE A 938 -19.33 -0.58 14.85
C ILE A 938 -20.63 0.20 14.62
N VAL A 939 -21.28 0.04 13.46
CA VAL A 939 -22.61 0.63 13.23
C VAL A 939 -23.58 0.06 14.27
N ASN A 940 -23.51 -1.26 14.51
CA ASN A 940 -24.36 -1.94 15.49
C ASN A 940 -24.06 -1.50 16.92
N VAL A 941 -22.78 -1.32 17.30
CA VAL A 941 -22.39 -0.82 18.64
C VAL A 941 -22.94 0.59 18.87
N LEU A 942 -22.74 1.49 17.90
CA LEU A 942 -23.21 2.87 18.00
C LEU A 942 -24.73 2.97 17.92
N ARG A 943 -25.39 2.18 17.06
CA ARG A 943 -26.85 2.09 17.00
C ARG A 943 -27.42 1.57 18.32
N ARG A 944 -26.79 0.58 18.94
CA ARG A 944 -27.17 0.09 20.27
C ARG A 944 -27.00 1.16 21.36
N TYR A 945 -25.94 1.97 21.27
CA TYR A 945 -25.76 3.13 22.15
C TYR A 945 -26.89 4.15 21.99
N GLN A 946 -27.29 4.46 20.75
CA GLN A 946 -28.43 5.34 20.46
C GLN A 946 -29.75 4.77 21.01
N GLU A 947 -30.01 3.47 20.84
CA GLU A 947 -31.19 2.81 21.39
C GLU A 947 -31.24 2.90 22.93
N LEU A 948 -30.09 2.75 23.60
CA LEU A 948 -29.98 2.87 25.06
C LEU A 948 -30.24 4.30 25.57
N LYS A 949 -29.79 5.33 24.84
CA LYS A 949 -29.94 6.75 25.22
C LYS A 949 -31.23 7.39 24.69
N GLY A 950 -31.98 6.73 23.81
CA GLY A 950 -33.28 7.20 23.32
C GLY A 950 -33.21 8.57 22.62
N LYS A 951 -34.16 9.47 22.91
CA LYS A 951 -34.32 10.77 22.20
C LYS A 951 -33.22 11.81 22.51
N PHE A 952 -32.24 11.51 23.36
CA PHE A 952 -31.21 12.48 23.78
C PHE A 952 -30.00 12.54 22.84
N VAL A 953 -29.79 11.50 22.03
CA VAL A 953 -28.64 11.41 21.11
C VAL A 953 -29.15 10.92 19.75
N GLU A 954 -28.87 11.69 18.70
CA GLU A 954 -29.09 11.31 17.30
C GLU A 954 -27.72 11.04 16.66
N LEU A 955 -27.47 9.83 16.18
CA LEU A 955 -26.23 9.49 15.48
C LEU A 955 -26.49 9.45 13.98
N LYS A 956 -25.62 10.11 13.22
CA LYS A 956 -25.57 10.05 11.76
C LYS A 956 -24.23 9.49 11.32
N PHE A 957 -24.24 8.58 10.35
CA PHE A 957 -23.04 7.88 9.94
C PHE A 957 -22.60 8.32 8.54
N PHE A 958 -21.32 8.66 8.43
CA PHE A 958 -20.68 9.03 7.18
C PHE A 958 -19.43 8.17 6.97
N THR A 959 -19.24 7.72 5.74
CA THR A 959 -17.98 7.09 5.32
C THR A 959 -17.38 7.90 4.19
N VAL A 960 -16.14 8.32 4.40
CA VAL A 960 -15.39 9.13 3.46
C VAL A 960 -14.17 8.34 3.03
N VAL A 961 -14.05 8.10 1.72
CA VAL A 961 -12.88 7.50 1.10
C VAL A 961 -12.13 8.57 0.33
N SER A 962 -10.98 9.01 0.84
CA SER A 962 -10.20 10.10 0.26
C SER A 962 -8.70 9.89 0.39
N LEU A 963 -7.91 10.68 -0.34
CA LEU A 963 -6.46 10.74 -0.19
C LEU A 963 -6.10 11.22 1.21
N LYS A 964 -5.12 10.57 1.85
CA LYS A 964 -4.69 10.86 3.23
C LYS A 964 -4.43 12.36 3.51
N GLN A 965 -3.86 13.08 2.55
CA GLN A 965 -3.55 14.50 2.67
C GLN A 965 -4.77 15.43 2.61
N MET A 966 -5.92 14.94 2.12
CA MET A 966 -7.17 15.72 1.96
C MET A 966 -8.24 15.34 2.97
N MET A 967 -8.04 14.30 3.79
CA MET A 967 -9.05 13.84 4.74
C MET A 967 -9.52 14.95 5.70
N PHE A 968 -8.64 15.88 6.07
CA PHE A 968 -9.01 17.01 6.91
C PHE A 968 -10.04 17.94 6.24
N GLN A 969 -10.00 18.09 4.91
CA GLN A 969 -10.96 18.91 4.15
C GLN A 969 -12.36 18.31 4.26
N ASP A 970 -12.46 16.98 4.22
CA ASP A 970 -13.74 16.28 4.34
C ASP A 970 -14.30 16.38 5.76
N ILE A 971 -13.46 16.25 6.79
CA ILE A 971 -13.86 16.45 8.20
C ILE A 971 -14.38 17.87 8.40
N CYS A 972 -13.63 18.89 7.94
CA CYS A 972 -14.03 20.28 8.07
C CYS A 972 -15.29 20.60 7.26
N LEU A 973 -15.49 19.97 6.10
CA LEU A 973 -16.69 20.16 5.28
C LEU A 973 -17.93 19.60 5.99
N ILE A 974 -17.84 18.39 6.55
CA ILE A 974 -18.95 17.79 7.33
C ILE A 974 -19.28 18.64 8.55
N ALA A 975 -18.25 19.15 9.25
CA ALA A 975 -18.44 20.05 10.38
C ALA A 975 -19.10 21.37 9.98
N LEU A 976 -18.76 21.90 8.80
CA LEU A 976 -19.32 23.13 8.27
C LEU A 976 -20.80 22.98 7.87
N GLU A 977 -21.10 21.94 7.07
CA GLU A 977 -22.44 21.63 6.54
C GLU A 977 -23.45 21.30 7.65
N ASN A 978 -23.00 20.63 8.71
CA ASN A 978 -23.86 20.23 9.85
C ASN A 978 -23.75 21.17 11.06
N GLU A 979 -23.21 22.37 10.88
CA GLU A 979 -23.08 23.41 11.92
C GLU A 979 -22.49 22.89 13.24
N ALA A 980 -21.49 22.01 13.16
CA ALA A 980 -20.88 21.40 14.33
C ALA A 980 -20.14 22.44 15.19
N SER A 981 -20.24 22.27 16.51
CA SER A 981 -19.56 23.12 17.51
C SER A 981 -18.29 22.49 18.09
N LEU A 982 -18.13 21.17 17.92
CA LEU A 982 -16.98 20.42 18.38
C LEU A 982 -16.64 19.27 17.41
N ILE A 983 -15.37 19.14 17.05
CA ILE A 983 -14.80 17.97 16.34
C ILE A 983 -13.96 17.18 17.33
N ILE A 984 -14.19 15.87 17.48
CA ILE A 984 -13.37 14.99 18.31
C ILE A 984 -12.52 14.10 17.42
N LEU A 985 -11.20 14.19 17.58
CA LEU A 985 -10.20 13.44 16.84
C LEU A 985 -9.48 12.44 17.76
N PRO A 986 -9.37 11.16 17.38
CA PRO A 986 -8.53 10.23 18.11
C PRO A 986 -7.05 10.51 17.84
N PHE A 987 -6.21 10.30 18.85
CA PHE A 987 -4.75 10.38 18.74
C PHE A 987 -4.15 9.00 18.97
N LYS A 988 -3.25 8.61 18.06
CA LYS A 988 -2.48 7.37 18.18
C LYS A 988 -1.00 7.69 18.05
N LYS A 989 -0.22 7.25 19.03
CA LYS A 989 1.25 7.39 18.98
C LYS A 989 1.77 6.45 17.89
N THR A 990 1.99 6.96 16.69
CA THR A 990 2.58 6.18 15.60
C THR A 990 4.09 6.13 15.79
N HIS A 991 4.65 4.93 16.01
CA HIS A 991 6.10 4.72 16.06
C HIS A 991 6.74 4.88 14.67
N VAL A 992 6.80 6.10 14.14
CA VAL A 992 7.71 6.42 13.03
C VAL A 992 8.28 7.81 13.24
N SER A 993 9.48 7.83 13.80
CA SER A 993 10.41 8.95 13.74
C SER A 993 10.70 9.27 12.27
N ASN A 994 10.07 10.31 11.75
CA ASN A 994 10.60 11.05 10.62
C ASN A 994 10.26 12.53 10.84
N LYS A 995 11.21 13.26 11.45
CA LYS A 995 11.15 14.72 11.74
C LYS A 995 11.07 15.62 10.48
N GLY A 996 10.70 15.06 9.32
CA GLY A 996 10.52 15.79 8.06
C GLY A 996 9.05 16.03 7.75
N MET A 997 8.51 17.15 8.21
CA MET A 997 7.36 17.89 7.65
C MET A 997 6.29 17.06 6.91
N ILE A 998 5.73 16.05 7.59
CA ILE A 998 4.46 15.43 7.19
C ILE A 998 3.44 15.93 8.20
N HIS A 999 2.62 16.90 7.79
CA HIS A 999 1.46 17.30 8.58
C HIS A 999 0.57 16.07 8.78
N THR A 1000 0.31 15.71 10.03
CA THR A 1000 -0.70 14.72 10.38
C THR A 1000 -2.10 15.30 10.12
N ILE A 1001 -3.09 14.42 9.91
CA ILE A 1001 -4.49 14.82 9.70
C ILE A 1001 -4.95 15.72 10.85
N ASN A 1002 -4.60 15.37 12.09
CA ASN A 1002 -4.93 16.14 13.28
C ASN A 1002 -4.36 17.57 13.23
N SER A 1003 -3.08 17.73 12.86
CA SER A 1003 -2.46 19.06 12.70
C SER A 1003 -3.18 19.91 11.65
N GLN A 1004 -3.59 19.31 10.53
CA GLN A 1004 -4.31 20.01 9.47
C GLN A 1004 -5.74 20.41 9.91
N VAL A 1005 -6.45 19.52 10.61
CA VAL A 1005 -7.79 19.85 11.15
C VAL A 1005 -7.68 20.99 12.17
N LEU A 1006 -6.71 20.93 13.10
CA LEU A 1006 -6.52 21.98 14.11
C LEU A 1006 -6.31 23.37 13.49
N ASN A 1007 -5.61 23.44 12.36
CA ASN A 1007 -5.35 24.73 11.70
C ASN A 1007 -6.57 25.26 10.93
N HIS A 1008 -7.44 24.40 10.42
CA HIS A 1008 -8.49 24.76 9.45
C HIS A 1008 -9.93 24.50 9.94
N ALA A 1009 -10.12 23.98 11.15
CA ALA A 1009 -11.44 23.64 11.68
C ALA A 1009 -12.36 24.87 11.79
N PRO A 1010 -13.64 24.76 11.35
CA PRO A 1010 -14.62 25.83 11.48
C PRO A 1010 -15.21 25.96 12.90
N CYS A 1011 -14.82 25.09 13.84
CA CYS A 1011 -15.31 25.03 15.21
C CYS A 1011 -14.19 24.54 16.17
N SER A 1012 -14.50 24.37 17.46
CA SER A 1012 -13.53 23.87 18.45
C SER A 1012 -13.16 22.41 18.17
N VAL A 1013 -11.94 22.01 18.52
CA VAL A 1013 -11.40 20.66 18.26
C VAL A 1013 -10.93 20.04 19.56
N GLY A 1014 -11.39 18.82 19.85
CA GLY A 1014 -10.90 17.97 20.93
C GLY A 1014 -10.04 16.85 20.36
N ILE A 1015 -8.87 16.61 20.94
CA ILE A 1015 -8.00 15.47 20.62
C ILE A 1015 -8.05 14.50 21.79
N LEU A 1016 -8.50 13.27 21.54
CA LEU A 1016 -8.62 12.21 22.54
C LEU A 1016 -7.46 11.23 22.44
N VAL A 1017 -6.70 11.11 23.51
CA VAL A 1017 -5.71 10.04 23.72
C VAL A 1017 -6.36 9.01 24.64
N ASP A 1018 -6.67 7.83 24.12
CA ASP A 1018 -7.21 6.74 24.93
C ASP A 1018 -6.07 5.92 25.52
N LYS A 1019 -5.98 5.86 26.86
CA LYS A 1019 -5.00 5.03 27.58
C LYS A 1019 -5.55 3.65 27.97
N GLY A 1020 -6.78 3.31 27.56
CA GLY A 1020 -7.29 1.94 27.59
C GLY A 1020 -7.79 1.46 28.95
N SER A 1021 -8.54 2.27 29.71
CA SER A 1021 -9.19 1.78 30.93
C SER A 1021 -10.21 0.68 30.57
N ASN A 1022 -9.98 -0.56 31.03
CA ASN A 1022 -10.78 -1.76 30.77
C ASN A 1022 -12.17 -1.77 31.46
N ASN A 1023 -12.76 -0.61 31.76
CA ASN A 1023 -13.92 -0.48 32.66
C ASN A 1023 -15.28 -0.74 31.97
N LEU A 1024 -15.29 -1.02 30.66
CA LEU A 1024 -16.55 -1.31 29.93
C LEU A 1024 -17.19 -2.64 30.35
N ILE A 1025 -16.37 -3.63 30.73
CA ILE A 1025 -16.84 -4.94 31.22
C ILE A 1025 -17.50 -4.80 32.59
N GLU A 1026 -16.97 -3.92 33.46
CA GLU A 1026 -17.61 -3.58 34.74
C GLU A 1026 -18.88 -2.77 34.57
N MET A 1027 -18.92 -1.85 33.60
CA MET A 1027 -20.12 -1.04 33.32
C MET A 1027 -21.30 -1.89 32.79
N MET A 1028 -21.03 -2.87 31.92
CA MET A 1028 -22.06 -3.79 31.43
C MET A 1028 -22.47 -4.84 32.47
N ALA A 1029 -21.55 -5.25 33.35
CA ALA A 1029 -21.87 -6.11 34.50
C ALA A 1029 -22.73 -5.37 35.55
N ALA A 1030 -22.46 -4.09 35.78
CA ALA A 1030 -23.23 -3.25 36.69
C ALA A 1030 -24.65 -2.98 36.13
N ALA A 1031 -24.78 -2.66 34.83
CA ALA A 1031 -26.07 -2.36 34.20
C ALA A 1031 -27.07 -3.54 34.22
N ARG A 1032 -26.60 -4.79 34.19
CA ARG A 1032 -27.47 -5.97 34.32
C ARG A 1032 -28.03 -6.19 35.73
N ASN A 1033 -27.40 -5.63 36.77
CA ASN A 1033 -27.76 -5.87 38.17
C ASN A 1033 -28.56 -4.72 38.83
N ILE A 1034 -28.95 -3.69 38.07
CA ILE A 1034 -29.59 -2.47 38.63
C ILE A 1034 -31.03 -2.70 39.14
N ALA A 1035 -31.64 -3.86 38.88
CA ALA A 1035 -32.97 -4.15 39.42
C ALA A 1035 -32.98 -4.69 40.86
N ALA A 1036 -31.84 -5.04 41.48
CA ALA A 1036 -31.87 -5.82 42.75
C ALA A 1036 -30.74 -5.52 43.77
N ALA A 1037 -30.08 -4.36 43.75
CA ALA A 1037 -29.06 -4.01 44.76
C ALA A 1037 -29.50 -2.84 45.65
N PRO A 1038 -29.36 -2.95 46.99
CA PRO A 1038 -29.69 -1.87 47.93
C PRO A 1038 -28.72 -0.68 47.80
N SER A 1039 -29.23 0.50 48.15
CA SER A 1039 -28.68 1.84 47.95
C SER A 1039 -27.30 2.15 48.56
N SER A 1040 -26.65 1.20 49.23
CA SER A 1040 -25.33 1.36 49.87
C SER A 1040 -24.12 0.97 49.00
N LEU A 1041 -24.34 0.39 47.80
CA LEU A 1041 -23.28 0.01 46.84
C LEU A 1041 -23.08 1.03 45.69
N ARG A 1042 -23.72 2.20 45.75
CA ARG A 1042 -23.63 3.29 44.73
C ARG A 1042 -22.30 4.08 44.71
N ARG A 1043 -21.24 3.62 45.37
CA ARG A 1043 -19.94 4.32 45.41
C ARG A 1043 -18.97 3.78 44.36
N PHE A 1044 -19.15 4.16 43.10
CA PHE A 1044 -18.03 4.25 42.16
C PHE A 1044 -18.28 5.49 41.30
N GLY A 1045 -17.99 6.66 41.87
CA GLY A 1045 -18.10 7.94 41.17
C GLY A 1045 -16.85 8.14 40.32
N ARG A 1046 -17.02 8.25 39.00
CA ARG A 1046 -15.90 8.47 38.08
C ARG A 1046 -15.25 9.82 38.34
N ARG A 1047 -13.93 9.87 38.29
CA ARG A 1047 -13.16 11.07 38.66
C ARG A 1047 -12.46 11.70 37.48
N TYR A 1048 -12.68 12.99 37.32
CA TYR A 1048 -12.12 13.76 36.23
C TYR A 1048 -11.30 14.93 36.76
N ALA A 1049 -10.19 15.20 36.10
CA ALA A 1049 -9.33 16.34 36.40
C ALA A 1049 -9.32 17.31 35.21
N MET A 1050 -9.47 18.60 35.48
CA MET A 1050 -9.29 19.66 34.49
C MET A 1050 -8.14 20.57 34.93
N LEU A 1051 -7.14 20.73 34.06
CA LEU A 1051 -5.99 21.60 34.31
C LEU A 1051 -6.18 22.93 33.58
N PHE A 1052 -6.28 24.01 34.35
CA PHE A 1052 -6.45 25.37 33.87
C PHE A 1052 -5.11 26.13 33.96
N LEU A 1053 -4.38 26.19 32.85
CA LEU A 1053 -3.12 26.94 32.72
C LEU A 1053 -3.29 28.36 32.13
N GLY A 1054 -4.54 28.80 31.94
CA GLY A 1054 -4.87 30.10 31.36
C GLY A 1054 -4.90 30.12 29.82
N GLY A 1055 -5.60 31.11 29.27
CA GLY A 1055 -5.74 31.30 27.83
C GLY A 1055 -7.01 30.70 27.20
N ALA A 1056 -7.19 31.00 25.91
CA ALA A 1056 -8.38 30.71 25.11
C ALA A 1056 -8.77 29.23 25.11
N ASP A 1057 -7.81 28.33 24.91
CA ASP A 1057 -8.03 26.89 24.90
C ASP A 1057 -8.48 26.37 26.29
N ALA A 1058 -7.88 26.90 27.37
CA ALA A 1058 -8.22 26.50 28.74
C ALA A 1058 -9.63 26.97 29.14
N ARG A 1059 -10.06 28.15 28.67
CA ARG A 1059 -11.44 28.65 28.85
C ARG A 1059 -12.46 27.75 28.17
N GLU A 1060 -12.20 27.37 26.93
CA GLU A 1060 -13.04 26.43 26.18
C GLU A 1060 -13.11 25.06 26.89
N ALA A 1061 -11.96 24.56 27.36
CA ALA A 1061 -11.86 23.32 28.11
C ALA A 1061 -12.65 23.35 29.44
N LEU A 1062 -12.66 24.49 30.13
CA LEU A 1062 -13.42 24.68 31.36
C LEU A 1062 -14.93 24.64 31.11
N VAL A 1063 -15.41 25.23 30.01
CA VAL A 1063 -16.82 25.14 29.61
C VAL A 1063 -17.20 23.70 29.29
N TYR A 1064 -16.32 22.96 28.63
CA TYR A 1064 -16.54 21.53 28.40
C TYR A 1064 -16.60 20.73 29.72
N ALA A 1065 -15.67 21.00 30.65
CA ALA A 1065 -15.67 20.37 31.97
C ALA A 1065 -16.93 20.70 32.80
N ASP A 1066 -17.48 21.92 32.66
CA ASP A 1066 -18.77 22.29 33.28
C ASP A 1066 -19.94 21.44 32.78
N MET A 1067 -19.91 20.95 31.54
CA MET A 1067 -20.92 20.00 31.05
C MET A 1067 -20.82 18.66 31.78
N ILE A 1068 -19.61 18.22 32.12
CA ILE A 1068 -19.35 16.99 32.87
C ILE A 1068 -19.79 17.14 34.33
N ALA A 1069 -19.59 18.31 34.93
CA ALA A 1069 -20.01 18.60 36.31
C ALA A 1069 -21.54 18.46 36.51
N ALA A 1070 -22.32 18.60 35.44
CA ALA A 1070 -23.76 18.39 35.46
C ALA A 1070 -24.19 16.91 35.57
N ASN A 1071 -23.29 15.96 35.27
CA ASN A 1071 -23.56 14.52 35.37
C ASN A 1071 -23.59 14.07 36.83
N GLN A 1072 -24.63 13.39 37.31
CA GLN A 1072 -24.78 13.00 38.73
C GLN A 1072 -23.73 12.00 39.23
N ASP A 1073 -23.18 11.20 38.32
CA ASP A 1073 -22.24 10.12 38.63
C ASP A 1073 -20.75 10.53 38.49
N ALA A 1074 -20.49 11.81 38.19
CA ALA A 1074 -19.17 12.37 37.97
C ALA A 1074 -18.69 13.26 39.14
N SER A 1075 -17.43 13.13 39.51
CA SER A 1075 -16.71 14.11 40.34
C SER A 1075 -15.64 14.81 39.50
N LEU A 1076 -15.63 16.14 39.53
CA LEU A 1076 -14.70 16.96 38.76
C LEU A 1076 -13.77 17.73 39.68
N THR A 1077 -12.47 17.66 39.45
CA THR A 1077 -11.47 18.50 40.12
C THR A 1077 -10.89 19.49 39.12
N VAL A 1078 -11.12 20.78 39.33
CA VAL A 1078 -10.55 21.86 38.52
C VAL A 1078 -9.35 22.45 39.25
N ILE A 1079 -8.18 22.41 38.61
CA ILE A 1079 -6.92 22.91 39.16
C ILE A 1079 -6.45 24.09 38.33
N ARG A 1080 -6.35 25.26 38.96
CA ARG A 1080 -5.87 26.48 38.34
C ARG A 1080 -4.40 26.74 38.70
N PHE A 1081 -3.56 26.85 37.67
CA PHE A 1081 -2.16 27.22 37.83
C PHE A 1081 -1.97 28.73 37.69
N LEU A 1082 -1.25 29.33 38.63
CA LEU A 1082 -0.92 30.75 38.66
C LEU A 1082 0.60 30.94 38.70
N SER A 1083 1.12 31.92 37.98
CA SER A 1083 2.54 32.26 38.04
C SER A 1083 2.86 33.01 39.33
N ALA A 1084 4.00 32.68 39.95
CA ALA A 1084 4.47 33.42 41.12
C ALA A 1084 4.66 34.90 40.77
N ASN A 1085 4.06 35.78 41.59
CA ASN A 1085 4.04 37.24 41.38
C ASN A 1085 3.43 37.69 40.04
N TYR A 1086 2.60 36.87 39.38
CA TYR A 1086 1.97 37.18 38.09
C TYR A 1086 2.96 37.52 36.95
N VAL A 1087 4.18 37.00 37.03
CA VAL A 1087 5.22 37.26 36.04
C VAL A 1087 4.84 36.63 34.71
N GLY A 1088 4.80 37.43 33.64
CA GLY A 1088 4.46 36.97 32.29
C GLY A 1088 2.97 36.92 31.97
N ASP A 1089 2.08 37.24 32.90
CA ASP A 1089 0.64 37.28 32.65
C ASP A 1089 0.24 38.49 31.78
N LYS A 1090 -0.52 38.24 30.73
CA LYS A 1090 -1.15 39.31 29.94
C LYS A 1090 -2.42 39.77 30.63
N GLU A 1091 -2.51 41.05 30.99
CA GLU A 1091 -3.63 41.58 31.77
C GLU A 1091 -5.01 41.35 31.12
N ARG A 1092 -5.08 41.40 29.78
CA ARG A 1092 -6.32 41.10 29.03
C ARG A 1092 -6.75 39.64 29.15
N GLU A 1093 -5.81 38.70 28.97
CA GLU A 1093 -6.12 37.26 29.08
C GLU A 1093 -6.47 36.92 30.53
N LYS A 1094 -5.73 37.46 31.50
CA LYS A 1094 -5.99 37.29 32.92
C LYS A 1094 -7.41 37.72 33.32
N LYS A 1095 -7.87 38.89 32.87
CA LYS A 1095 -9.26 39.36 33.13
C LYS A 1095 -10.31 38.41 32.56
N LEU A 1096 -10.07 37.84 31.38
CA LEU A 1096 -10.97 36.87 30.75
C LEU A 1096 -10.99 35.54 31.51
N ASP A 1097 -9.81 35.07 31.93
CA ASP A 1097 -9.63 33.85 32.70
C ASP A 1097 -10.26 33.96 34.09
N ASP A 1098 -10.01 35.07 34.81
CA ASP A 1098 -10.64 35.37 36.10
C ASP A 1098 -12.17 35.39 35.98
N GLY A 1099 -12.70 36.01 34.91
CA GLY A 1099 -14.14 36.08 34.68
C GLY A 1099 -14.80 34.71 34.53
N ILE A 1100 -14.23 33.82 33.72
CA ILE A 1100 -14.83 32.49 33.47
C ILE A 1100 -14.65 31.55 34.66
N VAL A 1101 -13.50 31.60 35.33
CA VAL A 1101 -13.22 30.78 36.51
C VAL A 1101 -14.13 31.19 37.66
N THR A 1102 -14.30 32.50 37.88
CA THR A 1102 -15.23 33.03 38.90
C THR A 1102 -16.66 32.59 38.61
N TRP A 1103 -17.11 32.67 37.34
CA TRP A 1103 -18.42 32.18 36.94
C TRP A 1103 -18.60 30.68 37.23
N PHE A 1104 -17.61 29.85 36.89
CA PHE A 1104 -17.66 28.41 37.13
C PHE A 1104 -17.71 28.08 38.62
N TRP A 1105 -16.91 28.78 39.43
CA TRP A 1105 -16.87 28.60 40.88
C TRP A 1105 -18.19 29.00 41.54
N VAL A 1106 -18.70 30.19 41.26
CA VAL A 1106 -19.99 30.67 41.82
C VAL A 1106 -21.14 29.73 41.43
N LYS A 1107 -21.15 29.21 40.21
CA LYS A 1107 -22.16 28.26 39.75
C LYS A 1107 -22.11 26.92 40.51
N ASN A 1108 -20.92 26.46 40.89
CA ASN A 1108 -20.69 25.16 41.50
C ASN A 1108 -20.36 25.21 43.00
N GLU A 1109 -20.49 26.38 43.65
CA GLU A 1109 -20.14 26.57 45.07
C GLU A 1109 -20.90 25.61 46.00
N THR A 1110 -22.14 25.27 45.65
CA THR A 1110 -22.98 24.33 46.40
C THR A 1110 -22.85 22.87 45.92
N ASN A 1111 -22.05 22.61 44.89
CA ASN A 1111 -21.89 21.29 44.28
C ASN A 1111 -20.72 20.53 44.90
N ASN A 1112 -21.00 19.71 45.91
CA ASN A 1112 -20.00 18.91 46.64
C ASN A 1112 -19.18 17.93 45.77
N ARG A 1113 -19.56 17.73 44.51
CA ARG A 1113 -18.87 16.84 43.56
C ARG A 1113 -17.79 17.57 42.74
N VAL A 1114 -17.80 18.90 42.76
CA VAL A 1114 -16.81 19.74 42.10
C VAL A 1114 -15.81 20.26 43.14
N ARG A 1115 -14.52 19.94 42.97
CA ARG A 1115 -13.44 20.48 43.80
C ARG A 1115 -12.66 21.50 43.00
N TYR A 1116 -12.46 22.69 43.55
CA TYR A 1116 -11.63 23.74 42.96
C TYR A 1116 -10.35 23.91 43.78
N ARG A 1117 -9.19 23.95 43.12
CA ARG A 1117 -7.87 24.15 43.75
C ARG A 1117 -7.04 25.14 42.94
N GLU A 1118 -6.31 26.01 43.64
CA GLU A 1118 -5.33 26.91 43.03
C GLU A 1118 -3.91 26.51 43.45
N VAL A 1119 -2.99 26.48 42.49
CA VAL A 1119 -1.58 26.15 42.70
C VAL A 1119 -0.72 27.25 42.11
N VAL A 1120 0.19 27.80 42.91
CA VAL A 1120 1.13 28.83 42.48
C VAL A 1120 2.47 28.18 42.15
N VAL A 1121 2.99 28.43 40.95
CA VAL A 1121 4.23 27.83 40.44
C VAL A 1121 5.16 28.88 39.84
N LYS A 1122 6.47 28.65 39.91
CA LYS A 1122 7.50 29.57 39.42
C LYS A 1122 8.00 29.24 38.02
N ASN A 1123 7.98 27.97 37.63
CA ASN A 1123 8.49 27.47 36.34
C ASN A 1123 7.73 26.19 35.90
N GLY A 1124 8.05 25.66 34.72
CA GLY A 1124 7.41 24.46 34.18
C GLY A 1124 7.71 23.18 34.96
N GLU A 1125 8.87 23.10 35.61
CA GLU A 1125 9.24 21.97 36.47
C GLU A 1125 8.34 21.87 37.71
N GLU A 1126 8.09 23.00 38.40
CA GLU A 1126 7.13 23.06 39.51
C GLU A 1126 5.70 22.76 39.06
N THR A 1127 5.32 23.15 37.82
CA THR A 1127 4.02 22.79 37.22
C THR A 1127 3.88 21.27 37.11
N ILE A 1128 4.88 20.58 36.54
CA ILE A 1128 4.85 19.12 36.40
C ILE A 1128 4.92 18.42 37.76
N ALA A 1129 5.79 18.87 38.66
CA ALA A 1129 5.90 18.31 40.01
C ALA A 1129 4.56 18.41 40.77
N SER A 1130 3.83 19.51 40.60
CA SER A 1130 2.49 19.68 41.15
C SER A 1130 1.48 18.70 40.54
N ILE A 1131 1.53 18.47 39.22
CA ILE A 1131 0.67 17.48 38.53
C ILE A 1131 0.96 16.06 39.03
N LEU A 1132 2.23 15.68 39.18
CA LEU A 1132 2.64 14.37 39.71
C LEU A 1132 2.25 14.18 41.17
N ALA A 1133 2.43 15.20 42.01
CA ALA A 1133 2.05 15.15 43.42
C ALA A 1133 0.54 14.95 43.61
N MET A 1134 -0.28 15.36 42.64
CA MET A 1134 -1.72 15.13 42.66
C MET A 1134 -2.11 13.70 42.28
N ASN A 1135 -1.29 13.01 41.48
CA ASN A 1135 -1.49 11.60 41.14
C ASN A 1135 -1.04 10.67 42.28
N ASN A 1136 0.06 11.00 42.97
CA ASN A 1136 0.74 10.12 43.92
C ASN A 1136 0.34 10.29 45.40
N ASN A 1137 -0.78 10.96 45.72
CA ASN A 1137 -1.16 11.16 47.12
C ASN A 1137 -1.76 9.88 47.73
N ASP A 1138 -0.89 8.98 48.17
CA ASP A 1138 -1.11 7.72 48.91
C ASP A 1138 -1.85 7.87 50.27
N ASN A 1139 -2.22 9.08 50.70
CA ASN A 1139 -2.68 9.35 52.07
C ASN A 1139 -4.21 9.37 52.27
N ASP A 1140 -4.99 9.24 51.21
CA ASP A 1140 -6.43 8.98 51.25
C ASP A 1140 -6.63 7.89 50.19
N GLY A 1141 -7.32 6.77 50.47
CA GLY A 1141 -7.43 5.60 49.57
C GLY A 1141 -8.17 5.86 48.26
N ASP A 1142 -7.69 6.81 47.47
CA ASP A 1142 -8.34 7.45 46.33
C ASP A 1142 -7.75 6.91 45.02
N GLU A 1143 -8.58 6.17 44.28
CA GLU A 1143 -8.34 5.70 42.91
C GLU A 1143 -7.96 6.84 41.93
N ASP A 1144 -7.16 6.48 40.91
CA ASP A 1144 -6.67 7.36 39.83
C ASP A 1144 -7.79 8.12 39.08
N TYR A 1145 -7.42 9.23 38.42
CA TYR A 1145 -8.33 9.97 37.54
C TYR A 1145 -8.58 9.21 36.22
N ASP A 1146 -9.85 9.12 35.82
CA ASP A 1146 -10.28 8.42 34.60
C ASP A 1146 -10.08 9.24 33.31
N LEU A 1147 -10.21 10.58 33.42
CA LEU A 1147 -10.05 11.51 32.28
C LEU A 1147 -9.38 12.81 32.73
N TRP A 1148 -8.35 13.21 31.99
CA TRP A 1148 -7.65 14.48 32.13
C TRP A 1148 -8.05 15.44 31.00
N ILE A 1149 -8.51 16.64 31.34
CA ILE A 1149 -8.95 17.67 30.39
C ILE A 1149 -7.98 18.85 30.44
N VAL A 1150 -7.40 19.21 29.29
CA VAL A 1150 -6.39 20.26 29.22
C VAL A 1150 -6.60 21.15 27.98
N GLY A 1151 -6.33 22.44 28.10
CA GLY A 1151 -6.25 23.34 26.94
C GLY A 1151 -4.91 23.21 26.22
N ARG A 1152 -4.92 23.20 24.88
CA ARG A 1152 -3.73 22.88 24.07
C ARG A 1152 -2.53 23.83 24.23
N LYS A 1153 -2.65 25.12 23.85
CA LYS A 1153 -1.50 26.05 23.86
C LYS A 1153 -1.87 27.53 23.89
N GLN A 1154 -3.01 27.93 23.33
CA GLN A 1154 -3.27 29.32 23.00
C GLN A 1154 -3.55 30.17 24.24
N GLY A 1155 -2.67 31.14 24.51
CA GLY A 1155 -2.83 32.11 25.60
C GLY A 1155 -2.25 31.67 26.95
N ILE A 1156 -1.62 30.49 27.03
CA ILE A 1156 -0.94 30.03 28.25
C ILE A 1156 0.25 30.95 28.56
N ASN A 1157 0.44 31.29 29.84
CA ASN A 1157 1.62 32.03 30.28
C ASN A 1157 2.89 31.19 30.03
N PRO A 1158 3.86 31.67 29.22
CA PRO A 1158 5.06 30.91 28.89
C PRO A 1158 5.91 30.54 30.10
N VAL A 1159 5.85 31.32 31.20
CA VAL A 1159 6.58 31.02 32.44
C VAL A 1159 6.20 29.64 32.99
N LEU A 1160 4.91 29.29 32.91
CA LEU A 1160 4.36 27.99 33.35
C LEU A 1160 4.85 26.81 32.50
N LEU A 1161 5.45 27.07 31.34
CA LEU A 1161 5.88 26.08 30.35
C LEU A 1161 7.41 26.06 30.16
N THR A 1162 8.14 26.91 30.89
CA THR A 1162 9.61 27.07 30.75
C THR A 1162 10.31 25.74 31.04
N GLY A 1163 11.14 25.28 30.10
CA GLY A 1163 11.88 24.00 30.20
C GLY A 1163 11.14 22.78 29.64
N LEU A 1164 9.83 22.86 29.41
CA LEU A 1164 9.02 21.73 28.94
C LEU A 1164 9.06 21.51 27.42
N SER A 1165 9.47 22.52 26.66
CA SER A 1165 9.52 22.43 25.19
C SER A 1165 10.58 21.47 24.67
N GLU A 1166 11.63 21.20 25.44
CA GLU A 1166 12.67 20.23 25.07
C GLU A 1166 12.20 18.77 25.18
N TRP A 1167 11.11 18.54 25.93
CA TRP A 1167 10.58 17.21 26.27
C TRP A 1167 9.37 16.81 25.41
N SER A 1168 8.89 17.70 24.52
CA SER A 1168 7.72 17.42 23.70
C SER A 1168 8.09 16.62 22.45
N GLU A 1169 7.42 15.48 22.30
CA GLU A 1169 7.51 14.61 21.13
C GLU A 1169 6.44 14.96 20.08
N SER A 1170 5.29 15.49 20.52
CA SER A 1170 4.12 15.73 19.69
C SER A 1170 3.56 17.15 19.83
N GLU A 1171 3.74 18.00 18.81
CA GLU A 1171 3.16 19.36 18.79
C GLU A 1171 1.61 19.38 18.70
N GLU A 1172 0.98 18.24 18.40
CA GLU A 1172 -0.48 18.12 18.28
C GLU A 1172 -1.21 18.27 19.61
N LEU A 1173 -0.69 17.65 20.68
CA LEU A 1173 -1.32 17.63 22.00
C LEU A 1173 -0.98 18.86 22.86
N GLY A 1174 0.01 19.66 22.44
CA GLY A 1174 0.57 20.73 23.27
C GLY A 1174 1.43 20.18 24.42
N LEU A 1175 2.22 21.03 25.05
CA LEU A 1175 3.29 20.59 25.97
C LEU A 1175 2.76 19.78 27.17
N ILE A 1176 1.67 20.24 27.80
CA ILE A 1176 1.08 19.56 28.96
C ILE A 1176 0.29 18.32 28.53
N GLY A 1177 -0.45 18.40 27.43
CA GLY A 1177 -1.21 17.26 26.91
C GLY A 1177 -0.32 16.11 26.49
N ASP A 1178 0.82 16.40 25.85
CA ASP A 1178 1.84 15.43 25.44
C ASP A 1178 2.51 14.77 26.66
N TYR A 1179 2.84 15.56 27.70
CA TYR A 1179 3.39 15.02 28.93
C TYR A 1179 2.43 14.05 29.64
N ILE A 1180 1.15 14.41 29.80
CA ILE A 1180 0.16 13.54 30.45
C ILE A 1180 -0.16 12.32 29.59
N ALA A 1181 -0.12 12.48 28.26
CA ALA A 1181 -0.31 11.38 27.32
C ALA A 1181 0.88 10.41 27.25
N SER A 1182 2.07 10.81 27.71
CA SER A 1182 3.27 9.97 27.71
C SER A 1182 3.11 8.70 28.54
N GLU A 1183 3.89 7.68 28.22
CA GLU A 1183 3.98 6.44 29.01
C GLU A 1183 4.67 6.68 30.36
N ASP A 1184 5.47 7.73 30.46
CA ASP A 1184 6.18 8.11 31.70
C ASP A 1184 5.24 8.69 32.76
N PHE A 1185 4.03 9.11 32.36
CA PHE A 1185 3.02 9.60 33.30
C PHE A 1185 2.23 8.43 33.92
N PRO A 1186 2.29 8.22 35.25
CA PRO A 1186 1.82 7.01 35.94
C PRO A 1186 0.29 6.91 36.12
N SER A 1187 -0.49 7.42 35.16
CA SER A 1187 -1.96 7.38 35.16
C SER A 1187 -2.49 6.58 33.97
N SER A 1188 -3.44 5.68 34.24
CA SER A 1188 -4.20 4.95 33.22
C SER A 1188 -5.36 5.75 32.62
N GLY A 1189 -5.64 6.95 33.13
CA GLY A 1189 -6.71 7.82 32.63
C GLY A 1189 -6.46 8.36 31.22
N SER A 1190 -7.52 8.45 30.42
CA SER A 1190 -7.47 9.01 29.06
C SER A 1190 -7.28 10.53 29.11
N VAL A 1191 -6.81 11.14 28.02
CA VAL A 1191 -6.51 12.58 27.96
C VAL A 1191 -7.31 13.23 26.84
N LEU A 1192 -8.06 14.28 27.17
CA LEU A 1192 -8.79 15.11 26.20
C LEU A 1192 -8.15 16.50 26.14
N VAL A 1193 -7.48 16.78 25.03
CA VAL A 1193 -6.89 18.10 24.76
C VAL A 1193 -7.87 18.93 23.94
N ILE A 1194 -8.27 20.09 24.43
CA ILE A 1194 -9.22 20.98 23.76
C ILE A 1194 -8.49 22.17 23.14
N HIS A 1195 -8.85 22.47 21.90
CA HIS A 1195 -8.42 23.63 21.13
C HIS A 1195 -9.63 24.46 20.73
N GLN A 1196 -9.63 25.74 21.09
CA GLN A 1196 -10.70 26.66 20.74
C GLN A 1196 -10.63 27.04 19.25
N GLN A 1197 -11.79 27.22 18.61
CA GLN A 1197 -11.87 27.70 17.22
C GLN A 1197 -11.02 28.96 16.98
N ILE A 1198 -10.18 28.92 15.94
CA ILE A 1198 -9.43 30.08 15.46
C ILE A 1198 -10.33 30.92 14.54
N VAL A 1199 -10.85 32.05 15.04
CA VAL A 1199 -11.60 33.00 14.22
C VAL A 1199 -10.61 33.78 13.34
N ARG A 1200 -10.63 33.52 12.04
CA ARG A 1200 -9.82 34.24 11.04
C ARG A 1200 -10.69 35.35 10.44
N GLY A 1201 -10.68 36.52 11.07
CA GLY A 1201 -11.46 37.70 10.67
C GLY A 1201 -10.60 38.95 10.56
#